data_AF-A0A7S2M2J8-F1
#
_entry.id   AF-A0A7S2M2J8-F1
#
_cell.length_a   1.000
_cell.length_b   1.000
_cell.length_c   1.000
_cell.angle_alpha   90.00
_cell.angle_beta   90.00
_cell.angle_gamma   90.00
#
_symmetry.space_group_name_H-M   'P 1'
#
loop_
_entity.id
_entity.type
_entity.pdbx_description
1 polymer ?
#
loop_
_entity_poly.entity_id
_entity_poly.type
_entity_poly.pdbx_seq_one_letter_code
_entity_poly.pdbx_strand_id
1 'polypeptide(L)'
;MAEPAKGVVWSPEGMSQDDFMLKDECIVVNYMDEVIGHDNKYNCHKFLPGQPRGILHRAFSVMLFDADGRLLLQQRAASKITFPNVWTNTCCSHPLHGMRPREVDTPEEIASGSPRGVKHAAVRKLGHELGIPARELEVDRFRFMTRVHYWAADVVTYGPNAPWGEHEIDHLLLYQLKPNETLTIKPDPEEVQAFKWMAQSDLKAAMSGVDAKAAAEMRLWSPWFKIIAERFLHTWWADLRTALEGQKYVDLSGIHRFDTSAEFHGGAGNARPHLDALAAQELAQREGGENKRRKLALDAQHDDGVAGFVGRGKAIMATNADGAKQGSYGKVPTHSSGKLDQLCRPLEVVAALRFKLGGLLEDNLKDSGDADVMFCDDMLGKVSRSFAAVIRQLPSGLCLDICVFYLVLRALDTVEDDMEAYKGKEHEKEEELKSFGAKRLTDKNCSITGVGAGDELALVESFGAVSRVFASLPEGSRDVIMDITNQMGAGMAEYVTADLCQGCVDQAAYDRYCHMVAGLVGEGLSRIFVARGAESDAICGQGERVWPFCPDPKTQPANMGLANSMGLFLQKCNIIRDYLEDYVDGRSWWPQTTWKKYAKTNDLGEFARPSAHGAGLCLPMKGPAAKVAGKGVGVQALQCLNELVADSLELVPDCLEYLNRMRTPSIYRFCAIPQVMAMATLAACFDNPRLFTGVVKIRKGLTARLIIGTIDGPDAVAWWFGRLAQDMLARLDSGACVSAEGALGDRLRAACARIERLTRAQAGECEAKRTQKGLAVCGTLTLAAAVAVALAQGRTLGAR
;
A
#
# COMPACT_ATOMS: atom_id res chain seq x y z
N MET A 1 16.10 0.58 -23.02
CA MET A 1 15.62 -0.71 -23.57
C MET A 1 16.50 -1.79 -22.98
N ALA A 2 15.98 -2.64 -22.09
CA ALA A 2 16.73 -3.77 -21.56
C ALA A 2 16.86 -4.84 -22.65
N GLU A 3 18.01 -5.52 -22.73
CA GLU A 3 18.19 -6.69 -23.59
C GLU A 3 17.08 -7.71 -23.33
N PRO A 4 16.51 -8.38 -24.37
CA PRO A 4 15.51 -9.41 -24.16
C PRO A 4 16.14 -10.57 -23.39
N ALA A 5 15.61 -10.85 -22.20
CA ALA A 5 16.05 -11.98 -21.37
C ALA A 5 16.09 -13.28 -22.20
N LYS A 6 17.18 -14.05 -22.07
CA LYS A 6 17.31 -15.37 -22.68
C LYS A 6 16.29 -16.32 -22.00
N GLY A 7 15.08 -16.41 -22.56
CA GLY A 7 14.06 -17.33 -22.03
C GLY A 7 14.55 -18.78 -21.97
N VAL A 8 13.97 -19.55 -21.06
CA VAL A 8 14.43 -20.90 -20.67
C VAL A 8 13.52 -21.96 -21.29
N VAL A 9 14.09 -23.08 -21.74
CA VAL A 9 13.29 -24.25 -22.13
C VAL A 9 12.90 -24.98 -20.86
N TRP A 10 11.60 -25.11 -20.61
CA TRP A 10 11.07 -25.77 -19.43
C TRP A 10 11.37 -27.28 -19.45
N SER A 11 11.64 -27.86 -18.29
CA SER A 11 12.06 -29.26 -18.13
C SER A 11 11.59 -29.77 -16.76
N PRO A 12 10.88 -30.92 -16.68
CA PRO A 12 10.44 -31.50 -15.40
C PRO A 12 11.53 -32.33 -14.70
N GLU A 13 12.64 -32.64 -15.38
CA GLU A 13 13.62 -33.61 -14.89
C GLU A 13 14.19 -33.23 -13.51
N GLY A 14 13.95 -34.11 -12.53
CA GLY A 14 14.45 -33.93 -11.15
C GLY A 14 13.69 -32.90 -10.33
N MET A 15 12.52 -32.43 -10.78
CA MET A 15 11.66 -31.52 -10.01
C MET A 15 10.56 -32.29 -9.28
N SER A 16 10.35 -31.95 -8.00
CA SER A 16 9.19 -32.39 -7.22
C SER A 16 7.99 -31.45 -7.41
N GLN A 17 6.82 -31.83 -6.89
CA GLN A 17 5.65 -30.92 -6.86
C GLN A 17 5.96 -29.62 -6.09
N ASP A 18 6.76 -29.67 -5.02
CA ASP A 18 7.19 -28.48 -4.29
C ASP A 18 8.14 -27.60 -5.12
N ASP A 19 9.01 -28.22 -5.93
CA ASP A 19 9.86 -27.48 -6.87
C ASP A 19 9.03 -26.72 -7.89
N PHE A 20 8.00 -27.35 -8.48
CA PHE A 20 7.11 -26.67 -9.42
C PHE A 20 6.38 -25.51 -8.75
N MET A 21 5.95 -25.65 -7.49
CA MET A 21 5.32 -24.56 -6.76
C MET A 21 6.22 -23.32 -6.62
N LEU A 22 7.53 -23.51 -6.48
CA LEU A 22 8.47 -22.42 -6.24
C LEU A 22 9.14 -21.88 -7.52
N LYS A 23 9.29 -22.72 -8.55
CA LYS A 23 10.03 -22.39 -9.77
C LYS A 23 9.14 -21.97 -10.94
N ASP A 24 7.93 -22.50 -11.04
CA ASP A 24 7.02 -22.13 -12.13
C ASP A 24 6.45 -20.73 -11.85
N GLU A 25 6.75 -19.79 -12.75
CA GLU A 25 6.32 -18.39 -12.69
C GLU A 25 5.02 -18.22 -13.48
N CYS A 26 3.88 -18.21 -12.77
CA CYS A 26 2.55 -17.98 -13.33
C CYS A 26 2.42 -16.54 -13.84
N ILE A 27 1.69 -16.36 -14.94
CA ILE A 27 1.38 -15.03 -15.48
C ILE A 27 0.27 -14.41 -14.64
N VAL A 28 0.58 -13.34 -13.90
CA VAL A 28 -0.38 -12.61 -13.07
C VAL A 28 -1.12 -11.60 -13.93
N VAL A 29 -2.45 -11.61 -13.83
CA VAL A 29 -3.34 -10.78 -14.65
C VAL A 29 -4.32 -9.99 -13.78
N ASN A 30 -4.80 -8.87 -14.32
CA ASN A 30 -5.93 -8.16 -13.73
C ASN A 30 -7.27 -8.78 -14.17
N TYR A 31 -8.38 -8.24 -13.66
CA TYR A 31 -9.73 -8.71 -13.97
C TYR A 31 -10.13 -8.55 -15.45
N MET A 32 -9.30 -7.89 -16.27
CA MET A 32 -9.47 -7.73 -17.71
C MET A 32 -8.54 -8.63 -18.54
N ASP A 33 -7.91 -9.63 -17.92
CA ASP A 33 -6.92 -10.53 -18.55
C ASP A 33 -5.70 -9.79 -19.13
N GLU A 34 -5.37 -8.64 -18.56
CA GLU A 34 -4.15 -7.92 -18.92
C GLU A 34 -3.00 -8.39 -18.03
N VAL A 35 -1.87 -8.69 -18.65
CA VAL A 35 -0.67 -9.10 -17.94
C VAL A 35 -0.16 -7.92 -17.13
N ILE A 36 -0.21 -8.06 -15.80
CA ILE A 36 0.35 -7.08 -14.86
C ILE A 36 1.70 -7.57 -14.32
N GLY A 37 2.00 -8.86 -14.40
CA GLY A 37 3.35 -9.35 -14.13
C GLY A 37 3.39 -10.87 -13.98
N HIS A 38 4.20 -11.34 -13.03
CA HIS A 38 4.30 -12.77 -12.74
C HIS A 38 4.67 -13.01 -11.27
N ASP A 39 4.27 -14.18 -10.76
CA ASP A 39 4.68 -14.67 -9.44
C ASP A 39 4.71 -16.21 -9.47
N ASN A 40 5.41 -16.81 -8.50
CA ASN A 40 5.50 -18.26 -8.45
C ASN A 40 4.14 -18.90 -8.13
N LYS A 41 3.99 -20.14 -8.58
CA LYS A 41 2.76 -20.91 -8.41
C LYS A 41 2.31 -21.02 -6.94
N TYR A 42 3.25 -21.14 -6.00
CA TYR A 42 2.99 -21.14 -4.56
C TYR A 42 2.19 -19.91 -4.13
N ASN A 43 2.67 -18.72 -4.46
CA ASN A 43 2.05 -17.45 -4.07
C ASN A 43 0.69 -17.26 -4.72
N CYS A 44 0.56 -17.68 -5.99
CA CYS A 44 -0.69 -17.59 -6.73
C CYS A 44 -1.82 -18.43 -6.12
N HIS A 45 -1.50 -19.64 -5.66
CA HIS A 45 -2.50 -20.59 -5.15
C HIS A 45 -2.70 -20.53 -3.64
N LYS A 46 -1.96 -19.67 -2.93
CA LYS A 46 -2.04 -19.57 -1.47
C LYS A 46 -3.21 -18.69 -1.02
N PHE A 47 -4.08 -19.25 -0.18
CA PHE A 47 -5.20 -18.54 0.42
C PHE A 47 -4.83 -18.11 1.85
N LEU A 48 -4.96 -16.82 2.18
CA LEU A 48 -4.52 -16.26 3.47
C LEU A 48 -5.46 -15.15 3.97
N PRO A 49 -5.50 -14.86 5.28
CA PRO A 49 -6.11 -13.64 5.84
C PRO A 49 -5.39 -12.36 5.35
N GLY A 50 -5.80 -11.85 4.19
CA GLY A 50 -5.08 -10.82 3.42
C GLY A 50 -5.02 -11.06 1.92
N GLN A 51 -5.30 -12.29 1.47
CA GLN A 51 -5.37 -12.70 0.08
C GLN A 51 -6.42 -13.82 -0.01
N PRO A 52 -7.71 -13.47 0.06
CA PRO A 52 -8.77 -14.44 0.33
C PRO A 52 -8.89 -15.53 -0.75
N ARG A 53 -8.66 -15.19 -2.03
CA ARG A 53 -8.79 -16.08 -3.20
C ARG A 53 -7.48 -16.47 -3.85
N GLY A 54 -6.32 -16.08 -3.31
CA GLY A 54 -5.06 -16.21 -4.06
C GLY A 54 -4.76 -14.99 -4.93
N ILE A 55 -3.74 -15.07 -5.78
CA ILE A 55 -3.42 -14.04 -6.78
C ILE A 55 -4.06 -14.47 -8.10
N LEU A 56 -4.84 -13.58 -8.72
CA LEU A 56 -5.40 -13.84 -10.03
C LEU A 56 -4.30 -14.06 -11.07
N HIS A 57 -4.34 -15.20 -11.75
CA HIS A 57 -3.36 -15.57 -12.76
C HIS A 57 -4.01 -16.25 -13.96
N ARG A 58 -3.30 -16.29 -15.09
CA ARG A 58 -3.81 -16.92 -16.31
C ARG A 58 -3.66 -18.44 -16.22
N ALA A 59 -4.66 -19.15 -16.72
CA ALA A 59 -4.69 -20.59 -16.85
C ALA A 59 -5.20 -21.01 -18.24
N PHE A 60 -5.16 -22.31 -18.52
CA PHE A 60 -5.82 -22.90 -19.68
C PHE A 60 -6.43 -24.26 -19.36
N SER A 61 -7.47 -24.59 -20.13
CA SER A 61 -8.15 -25.88 -20.10
C SER A 61 -8.24 -26.44 -21.51
N VAL A 62 -7.65 -27.62 -21.72
CA VAL A 62 -7.73 -28.37 -22.98
C VAL A 62 -8.86 -29.39 -22.92
N MET A 63 -9.70 -29.40 -23.95
CA MET A 63 -10.64 -30.47 -24.24
C MET A 63 -10.23 -31.15 -25.54
N LEU A 64 -9.61 -32.32 -25.42
CA LEU A 64 -9.09 -33.11 -26.54
C LEU A 64 -10.06 -34.24 -26.89
N PHE A 65 -10.54 -34.21 -28.13
CA PHE A 65 -11.44 -35.20 -28.70
C PHE A 65 -10.70 -36.16 -29.61
N ASP A 66 -11.10 -37.43 -29.59
CA ASP A 66 -10.68 -38.37 -30.63
C ASP A 66 -11.49 -38.16 -31.93
N ALA A 67 -11.17 -38.96 -32.94
CA ALA A 67 -11.86 -38.91 -34.23
C ALA A 67 -13.36 -39.26 -34.13
N ASP A 68 -13.77 -40.01 -33.10
CA ASP A 68 -15.17 -40.39 -32.84
C ASP A 68 -15.91 -39.32 -31.99
N GLY A 69 -15.22 -38.25 -31.60
CA GLY A 69 -15.78 -37.18 -30.77
C GLY A 69 -15.91 -37.55 -29.29
N ARG A 70 -15.20 -38.58 -28.78
CA ARG A 70 -15.09 -38.83 -27.34
C ARG A 70 -14.04 -37.89 -26.74
N LEU A 71 -14.29 -37.38 -25.54
CA LEU A 71 -13.36 -36.51 -24.81
C LEU A 71 -12.41 -37.34 -23.96
N LEU A 72 -11.12 -37.00 -24.00
CA LEU A 72 -10.13 -37.53 -23.06
C LEU A 72 -10.25 -36.81 -21.73
N LEU A 73 -10.51 -37.56 -20.67
CA LEU A 73 -10.52 -37.09 -19.29
C LEU A 73 -9.36 -37.69 -18.53
N GLN A 74 -8.90 -36.98 -17.51
CA GLN A 74 -7.90 -37.48 -16.57
C GLN A 74 -8.38 -37.35 -15.12
N GLN A 75 -7.88 -38.24 -14.28
CA GLN A 75 -7.96 -38.13 -12.84
C GLN A 75 -6.60 -37.69 -12.31
N ARG A 76 -6.59 -36.56 -11.60
CA ARG A 76 -5.37 -35.98 -11.01
C ARG A 76 -4.77 -36.93 -9.98
N ALA A 77 -3.45 -37.05 -9.97
CA ALA A 77 -2.74 -37.89 -9.01
C ALA A 77 -2.96 -37.44 -7.56
N ALA A 78 -2.88 -38.39 -6.63
CA ALA A 78 -2.99 -38.13 -5.19
C ALA A 78 -1.84 -37.25 -4.64
N SER A 79 -0.70 -37.18 -5.33
CA SER A 79 0.47 -36.37 -4.98
C SER A 79 0.32 -34.87 -5.31
N LYS A 80 -0.72 -34.46 -6.04
CA LYS A 80 -0.94 -33.05 -6.38
C LYS A 80 -1.23 -32.23 -5.12
N ILE A 81 -0.60 -31.06 -5.04
CA ILE A 81 -0.81 -30.13 -3.92
C ILE A 81 -2.21 -29.51 -3.96
N THR A 82 -2.71 -29.15 -5.15
CA THR A 82 -4.06 -28.59 -5.33
C THR A 82 -4.98 -29.60 -6.01
N PHE A 83 -6.16 -29.82 -5.44
CA PHE A 83 -7.23 -30.69 -5.92
C PHE A 83 -6.73 -32.09 -6.34
N PRO A 84 -6.09 -32.87 -5.45
CA PRO A 84 -5.73 -34.26 -5.73
C PRO A 84 -6.98 -35.13 -5.93
N ASN A 85 -6.85 -36.23 -6.70
CA ASN A 85 -7.88 -37.25 -6.93
C ASN A 85 -9.15 -36.82 -7.70
N VAL A 86 -9.29 -35.54 -8.06
CA VAL A 86 -10.47 -35.09 -8.84
C VAL A 86 -10.34 -35.49 -10.31
N TRP A 87 -11.47 -35.86 -10.92
CA TRP A 87 -11.61 -36.00 -12.36
C TRP A 87 -11.78 -34.62 -13.03
N THR A 88 -11.17 -34.46 -14.19
CA THR A 88 -11.13 -33.18 -14.91
C THR A 88 -11.06 -33.41 -16.44
N ASN A 89 -11.18 -32.34 -17.22
CA ASN A 89 -10.88 -32.33 -18.66
C ASN A 89 -9.44 -32.80 -18.96
N THR A 90 -9.10 -32.89 -20.25
CA THR A 90 -7.85 -33.51 -20.72
C THR A 90 -6.59 -33.01 -20.01
N CYS A 91 -6.40 -31.70 -19.90
CA CYS A 91 -5.24 -31.09 -19.26
C CYS A 91 -5.57 -29.65 -18.84
N CYS A 92 -5.15 -29.27 -17.64
CA CYS A 92 -5.27 -27.90 -17.11
C CYS A 92 -3.99 -27.48 -16.44
N SER A 93 -3.49 -26.29 -16.78
CA SER A 93 -2.30 -25.72 -16.18
C SER A 93 -2.21 -24.24 -16.53
N HIS A 94 -1.08 -23.62 -16.22
CA HIS A 94 -0.80 -22.23 -16.51
C HIS A 94 0.21 -22.08 -17.66
N PRO A 95 0.04 -21.07 -18.53
CA PRO A 95 1.16 -20.53 -19.28
C PRO A 95 2.16 -19.88 -18.32
N LEU A 96 3.45 -20.02 -18.61
CA LEU A 96 4.52 -19.56 -17.72
C LEU A 96 5.31 -18.38 -18.28
N HIS A 97 5.69 -17.46 -17.41
CA HIS A 97 6.57 -16.36 -17.77
C HIS A 97 8.01 -16.85 -18.03
N GLY A 98 8.73 -16.18 -18.94
CA GLY A 98 10.16 -16.46 -19.20
C GLY A 98 10.46 -17.72 -20.02
N MET A 99 9.45 -18.42 -20.55
CA MET A 99 9.64 -19.68 -21.27
C MET A 99 10.03 -19.53 -22.76
N ARG A 100 10.66 -20.58 -23.30
CA ARG A 100 10.87 -20.82 -24.74
C ARG A 100 10.35 -22.21 -25.14
N PRO A 101 9.43 -22.31 -26.13
CA PRO A 101 8.73 -21.21 -26.83
C PRO A 101 7.99 -20.25 -25.89
N ARG A 102 7.76 -19.00 -26.33
CA ARG A 102 7.08 -17.99 -25.49
C ARG A 102 5.66 -18.48 -25.19
N GLU A 103 5.26 -18.37 -23.91
CA GLU A 103 3.91 -18.73 -23.43
C GLU A 103 3.06 -17.53 -22.99
N VAL A 104 3.62 -16.32 -23.01
CA VAL A 104 2.91 -15.08 -22.69
C VAL A 104 2.29 -14.51 -23.96
N ASP A 105 0.96 -14.33 -24.02
CA ASP A 105 0.24 -13.71 -25.14
C ASP A 105 -0.01 -12.21 -24.93
N THR A 106 0.07 -11.41 -26.01
CA THR A 106 -0.34 -9.99 -25.99
C THR A 106 -1.86 -9.84 -26.14
N PRO A 107 -2.45 -8.69 -25.76
CA PRO A 107 -3.87 -8.42 -25.99
C PRO A 107 -4.30 -8.58 -27.44
N GLU A 108 -3.46 -8.19 -28.40
CA GLU A 108 -3.72 -8.31 -29.83
C GLU A 108 -3.74 -9.78 -30.29
N GLU A 109 -2.84 -10.60 -29.75
CA GLU A 109 -2.79 -12.05 -30.04
C GLU A 109 -4.06 -12.76 -29.53
N ILE A 110 -4.53 -12.39 -28.34
CA ILE A 110 -5.80 -12.89 -27.79
C ILE A 110 -6.98 -12.41 -28.66
N ALA A 111 -7.03 -11.12 -28.98
CA ALA A 111 -8.10 -10.52 -29.78
C ALA A 111 -8.17 -11.11 -31.21
N SER A 112 -7.06 -11.61 -31.74
CA SER A 112 -7.01 -12.31 -33.04
C SER A 112 -7.65 -13.71 -33.02
N GLY A 113 -7.92 -14.27 -31.83
CA GLY A 113 -8.44 -15.62 -31.66
C GLY A 113 -7.40 -16.72 -31.83
N SER A 114 -6.11 -16.38 -31.88
CA SER A 114 -5.03 -17.35 -31.93
C SER A 114 -3.90 -17.00 -30.94
N PRO A 115 -4.19 -17.01 -29.63
CA PRO A 115 -3.15 -16.84 -28.61
C PRO A 115 -2.18 -18.02 -28.70
N ARG A 116 -0.98 -17.80 -29.25
CA ARG A 116 0.00 -18.88 -29.48
C ARG A 116 0.69 -19.32 -28.19
N GLY A 117 0.86 -18.39 -27.25
CA GLY A 117 1.55 -18.63 -25.99
C GLY A 117 0.85 -19.70 -25.16
N VAL A 118 -0.45 -19.53 -24.94
CA VAL A 118 -1.26 -20.52 -24.23
C VAL A 118 -1.30 -21.88 -24.94
N LYS A 119 -1.29 -21.89 -26.28
CA LYS A 119 -1.22 -23.14 -27.07
C LYS A 119 0.12 -23.85 -26.91
N HIS A 120 1.24 -23.12 -26.84
CA HIS A 120 2.53 -23.71 -26.50
C HIS A 120 2.54 -24.31 -25.09
N ALA A 121 1.94 -23.62 -24.12
CA ALA A 121 1.78 -24.12 -22.76
C ALA A 121 0.96 -25.42 -22.70
N ALA A 122 -0.12 -25.49 -23.48
CA ALA A 122 -0.94 -26.69 -23.64
C ALA A 122 -0.13 -27.87 -24.19
N VAL A 123 0.66 -27.66 -25.25
CA VAL A 123 1.55 -28.70 -25.81
C VAL A 123 2.57 -29.17 -24.77
N ARG A 124 3.22 -28.25 -24.04
CA ARG A 124 4.17 -28.58 -22.97
C ARG A 124 3.52 -29.44 -21.89
N LYS A 125 2.37 -29.05 -21.38
CA LYS A 125 1.73 -29.73 -20.25
C LYS A 125 1.01 -31.01 -20.63
N LEU A 126 0.49 -31.15 -21.85
CA LEU A 126 0.06 -32.45 -22.38
C LEU A 126 1.24 -33.44 -22.45
N GLY A 127 2.44 -32.95 -22.78
CA GLY A 127 3.67 -33.74 -22.71
C GLY A 127 4.08 -34.13 -21.29
N HIS A 128 3.98 -33.20 -20.33
CA HIS A 128 4.29 -33.46 -18.93
C HIS A 128 3.28 -34.43 -18.28
N GLU A 129 1.98 -34.16 -18.36
CA GLU A 129 0.96 -34.90 -17.61
C GLU A 129 0.62 -36.23 -18.26
N LEU A 130 0.40 -36.24 -19.57
CA LEU A 130 -0.09 -37.41 -20.32
C LEU A 130 1.00 -38.10 -21.14
N GLY A 131 2.24 -37.58 -21.13
CA GLY A 131 3.35 -38.13 -21.91
C GLY A 131 3.20 -37.97 -23.42
N ILE A 132 2.32 -37.07 -23.88
CA ILE A 132 2.05 -36.87 -25.32
C ILE A 132 3.22 -36.13 -25.96
N PRO A 133 3.96 -36.73 -26.91
CA PRO A 133 5.10 -36.06 -27.54
C PRO A 133 4.66 -34.82 -28.30
N ALA A 134 5.36 -33.69 -28.12
CA ALA A 134 5.01 -32.43 -28.77
C ALA A 134 4.89 -32.52 -30.31
N ARG A 135 5.65 -33.42 -30.96
CA ARG A 135 5.58 -33.67 -32.41
C ARG A 135 4.25 -34.27 -32.89
N GLU A 136 3.46 -34.85 -31.99
CA GLU A 136 2.14 -35.42 -32.27
C GLU A 136 1.02 -34.38 -32.10
N LEU A 137 1.36 -33.16 -31.66
CA LEU A 137 0.43 -32.05 -31.45
C LEU A 137 0.79 -30.86 -32.34
N GLU A 138 -0.05 -30.60 -33.33
CA GLU A 138 0.05 -29.38 -34.14
C GLU A 138 -0.50 -28.18 -33.36
N VAL A 139 0.36 -27.24 -32.95
CA VAL A 139 -0.04 -26.07 -32.13
C VAL A 139 -1.16 -25.23 -32.76
N ASP A 140 -1.18 -25.10 -34.09
CA ASP A 140 -2.17 -24.26 -34.79
C ASP A 140 -3.57 -24.89 -34.84
N ARG A 141 -3.69 -26.20 -34.57
CA ARG A 141 -4.97 -26.91 -34.49
C ARG A 141 -5.71 -26.73 -33.17
N PHE A 142 -5.06 -26.17 -32.15
CA PHE A 142 -5.78 -25.77 -30.93
C PHE A 142 -6.71 -24.60 -31.25
N ARG A 143 -8.01 -24.81 -31.07
CA ARG A 143 -9.04 -23.80 -31.23
C ARG A 143 -9.26 -23.08 -29.90
N PHE A 144 -8.96 -21.79 -29.87
CA PHE A 144 -9.30 -20.94 -28.73
C PHE A 144 -10.77 -20.54 -28.79
N MET A 145 -11.51 -20.78 -27.70
CA MET A 145 -12.95 -20.59 -27.65
C MET A 145 -13.33 -19.30 -26.92
N THR A 146 -12.90 -19.17 -25.67
CA THR A 146 -13.25 -18.04 -24.80
C THR A 146 -12.41 -18.07 -23.52
N ARG A 147 -12.68 -17.12 -22.60
CA ARG A 147 -12.03 -16.96 -21.30
C ARG A 147 -13.05 -17.06 -20.17
N VAL A 148 -12.70 -17.76 -19.10
CA VAL A 148 -13.54 -17.92 -17.90
C VAL A 148 -12.78 -17.44 -16.68
N HIS A 149 -13.41 -16.60 -15.85
CA HIS A 149 -12.85 -16.15 -14.58
C HIS A 149 -13.59 -16.83 -13.43
N TYR A 150 -12.88 -17.61 -12.62
CA TYR A 150 -13.42 -18.32 -11.47
C TYR A 150 -12.43 -18.35 -10.31
N TRP A 151 -12.93 -18.77 -9.14
CA TRP A 151 -12.09 -19.10 -7.98
C TRP A 151 -12.66 -20.30 -7.23
N ALA A 152 -11.81 -21.05 -6.53
CA ALA A 152 -12.20 -22.22 -5.75
C ALA A 152 -11.19 -22.49 -4.62
N ALA A 153 -11.65 -22.64 -3.38
CA ALA A 153 -10.82 -23.17 -2.30
C ALA A 153 -10.84 -24.72 -2.33
N ASP A 154 -9.69 -25.35 -2.07
CA ASP A 154 -9.57 -26.81 -2.01
C ASP A 154 -10.03 -27.38 -0.65
N VAL A 155 -11.26 -27.05 -0.29
CA VAL A 155 -11.87 -27.47 0.99
C VAL A 155 -12.26 -28.94 1.01
N VAL A 156 -12.38 -29.58 -0.16
CA VAL A 156 -12.58 -31.03 -0.26
C VAL A 156 -11.37 -31.78 0.28
N THR A 157 -10.16 -31.31 -0.03
CA THR A 157 -8.91 -31.95 0.40
C THR A 157 -8.48 -31.50 1.78
N TYR A 158 -8.55 -30.19 2.07
CA TYR A 158 -7.95 -29.59 3.27
C TYR A 158 -8.96 -29.12 4.33
N GLY A 159 -10.26 -29.33 4.09
CA GLY A 159 -11.33 -28.87 4.97
C GLY A 159 -11.57 -27.35 4.89
N PRO A 160 -12.42 -26.79 5.77
CA PRO A 160 -12.90 -25.40 5.67
C PRO A 160 -11.81 -24.33 5.69
N ASN A 161 -10.65 -24.62 6.29
CA ASN A 161 -9.50 -23.71 6.40
C ASN A 161 -8.42 -24.02 5.33
N ALA A 162 -8.83 -24.53 4.17
CA ALA A 162 -7.93 -24.91 3.09
C ALA A 162 -6.90 -23.80 2.78
N PRO A 163 -5.59 -24.08 2.87
CA PRO A 163 -4.57 -23.09 2.58
C PRO A 163 -4.31 -22.90 1.08
N TRP A 164 -4.98 -23.68 0.24
CA TRP A 164 -4.78 -23.76 -1.20
C TRP A 164 -6.10 -23.60 -1.96
N GLY A 165 -6.00 -23.06 -3.16
CA GLY A 165 -7.11 -22.95 -4.10
C GLY A 165 -6.67 -22.38 -5.44
N GLU A 166 -7.64 -22.09 -6.30
CA GLU A 166 -7.48 -21.46 -7.62
C GLU A 166 -8.15 -20.09 -7.63
N HIS A 167 -7.57 -19.15 -8.38
CA HIS A 167 -8.22 -17.90 -8.81
C HIS A 167 -7.63 -17.51 -10.16
N GLU A 168 -8.39 -17.79 -11.21
CA GLU A 168 -7.83 -17.91 -12.55
C GLU A 168 -8.70 -17.23 -13.60
N ILE A 169 -8.03 -16.68 -14.63
CA ILE A 169 -8.64 -16.47 -15.95
C ILE A 169 -8.18 -17.61 -16.86
N ASP A 170 -9.09 -18.54 -17.09
CA ASP A 170 -8.88 -19.78 -17.82
C ASP A 170 -9.20 -19.65 -19.30
N HIS A 171 -8.23 -19.95 -20.16
CA HIS A 171 -8.35 -19.95 -21.61
C HIS A 171 -8.80 -21.33 -22.12
N LEU A 172 -9.99 -21.39 -22.70
CA LEU A 172 -10.59 -22.66 -23.12
C LEU A 172 -10.14 -23.04 -24.53
N LEU A 173 -9.52 -24.22 -24.66
CA LEU A 173 -8.95 -24.75 -25.89
C LEU A 173 -9.61 -26.07 -26.30
N LEU A 174 -10.01 -26.20 -27.56
CA LEU A 174 -10.43 -27.48 -28.15
C LEU A 174 -9.34 -28.03 -29.07
N TYR A 175 -9.21 -29.35 -29.09
CA TYR A 175 -8.38 -30.08 -30.04
C TYR A 175 -9.12 -31.35 -30.47
N GLN A 176 -9.14 -31.68 -31.75
CA GLN A 176 -9.72 -32.95 -32.22
C GLN A 176 -8.73 -33.68 -33.12
N LEU A 177 -8.57 -34.99 -32.90
CA LEU A 177 -7.79 -35.88 -33.76
C LEU A 177 -8.49 -36.09 -35.11
N LYS A 178 -7.72 -36.13 -36.19
CA LYS A 178 -8.24 -36.53 -37.51
C LYS A 178 -8.51 -38.04 -37.53
N PRO A 179 -9.34 -38.53 -38.46
CA PRO A 179 -9.45 -39.95 -38.71
C PRO A 179 -8.05 -40.57 -38.96
N ASN A 180 -7.76 -41.68 -38.29
CA ASN A 180 -6.47 -42.40 -38.29
C ASN A 180 -5.29 -41.72 -37.57
N GLU A 181 -5.49 -40.57 -36.93
CA GLU A 181 -4.50 -40.05 -35.97
C GLU A 181 -4.64 -40.78 -34.63
N THR A 182 -3.51 -41.20 -34.06
CA THR A 182 -3.43 -41.75 -32.71
C THR A 182 -2.39 -40.99 -31.91
N LEU A 183 -2.61 -40.85 -30.61
CA LEU A 183 -1.66 -40.22 -29.69
C LEU A 183 -0.97 -41.26 -28.82
N THR A 184 0.32 -41.09 -28.62
CA THR A 184 1.07 -41.76 -27.57
C THR A 184 0.64 -41.16 -26.23
N ILE A 185 -0.04 -41.94 -25.39
CA ILE A 185 -0.43 -41.54 -24.03
C ILE A 185 0.35 -42.41 -23.04
N LYS A 186 1.24 -41.77 -22.28
CA LYS A 186 2.05 -42.41 -21.24
C LYS A 186 2.05 -41.49 -20.01
N PRO A 187 0.97 -41.54 -19.20
CA PRO A 187 0.77 -40.57 -18.13
C PRO A 187 1.88 -40.61 -17.09
N ASP A 188 2.25 -39.44 -16.57
CA ASP A 188 3.15 -39.32 -15.44
C ASP A 188 2.38 -39.66 -14.14
N PRO A 189 2.79 -40.69 -13.38
CA PRO A 189 2.09 -41.10 -12.17
C PRO A 189 2.06 -40.03 -11.06
N GLU A 190 2.94 -39.02 -11.10
CA GLU A 190 2.91 -37.89 -10.15
C GLU A 190 1.90 -36.80 -10.54
N GLU A 191 1.41 -36.82 -11.78
CA GLU A 191 0.44 -35.87 -12.32
C GLU A 191 -0.93 -36.50 -12.55
N VAL A 192 -0.98 -37.74 -13.06
CA VAL A 192 -2.19 -38.42 -13.54
C VAL A 192 -2.23 -39.86 -13.04
N GLN A 193 -3.27 -40.21 -12.28
CA GLN A 193 -3.45 -41.58 -11.78
C GLN A 193 -4.36 -42.44 -12.64
N ALA A 194 -5.25 -41.83 -13.43
CA ALA A 194 -6.13 -42.53 -14.37
C ALA A 194 -6.52 -41.62 -15.54
N PHE A 195 -6.87 -42.20 -16.69
CA PHE A 195 -7.44 -41.47 -17.82
C PHE A 195 -8.53 -42.30 -18.49
N LYS A 196 -9.47 -41.63 -19.17
CA LYS A 196 -10.62 -42.28 -19.81
C LYS A 196 -11.11 -41.48 -21.01
N TRP A 197 -11.42 -42.17 -22.11
CA TRP A 197 -12.19 -41.60 -23.22
C TRP A 197 -13.68 -41.76 -22.94
N MET A 198 -14.44 -40.66 -23.01
CA MET A 198 -15.87 -40.68 -22.69
C MET A 198 -16.71 -40.00 -23.78
N ALA A 199 -17.86 -40.60 -24.09
CA ALA A 199 -18.88 -39.96 -24.90
C ALA A 199 -19.65 -38.91 -24.08
N GLN A 200 -20.29 -37.97 -24.77
CA GLN A 200 -21.04 -36.88 -24.14
C GLN A 200 -22.16 -37.38 -23.21
N SER A 201 -22.87 -38.44 -23.62
CA SER A 201 -23.94 -39.07 -22.83
C SER A 201 -23.43 -39.64 -21.52
N ASP A 202 -22.27 -40.30 -21.56
CA ASP A 202 -21.68 -40.99 -20.42
C ASP A 202 -21.16 -39.99 -19.40
N LEU A 203 -20.53 -38.90 -19.87
CA LEU A 203 -20.10 -37.81 -19.00
C LEU A 203 -21.30 -37.17 -18.29
N LYS A 204 -22.37 -36.89 -19.03
CA LYS A 204 -23.60 -36.33 -18.46
C LYS A 204 -24.21 -37.25 -17.42
N ALA A 205 -24.23 -38.56 -17.66
CA ALA A 205 -24.71 -39.55 -16.70
C ALA A 205 -23.84 -39.62 -15.43
N ALA A 206 -22.51 -39.58 -15.59
CA ALA A 206 -21.56 -39.59 -14.48
C ALA A 206 -21.64 -38.32 -13.61
N MET A 207 -21.72 -37.13 -14.22
CA MET A 207 -21.79 -35.86 -13.49
C MET A 207 -23.15 -35.60 -12.83
N SER A 208 -24.25 -36.05 -13.43
CA SER A 208 -25.61 -35.86 -12.89
C SER A 208 -25.96 -36.84 -11.75
N GLY A 209 -25.16 -37.88 -11.54
CA GLY A 209 -25.43 -38.92 -10.55
C GLY A 209 -26.54 -39.91 -10.96
N VAL A 210 -27.06 -39.81 -12.20
CA VAL A 210 -28.13 -40.71 -12.69
C VAL A 210 -27.63 -42.14 -12.82
N ASP A 211 -26.37 -42.34 -13.21
CA ASP A 211 -25.71 -43.65 -13.15
C ASP A 211 -24.94 -43.77 -11.83
N ALA A 212 -25.51 -44.51 -10.88
CA ALA A 212 -24.92 -44.72 -9.56
C ALA A 212 -23.53 -45.40 -9.61
N LYS A 213 -23.27 -46.24 -10.62
CA LYS A 213 -21.97 -46.92 -10.77
C LYS A 213 -20.93 -45.95 -11.33
N ALA A 214 -21.26 -45.22 -12.39
CA ALA A 214 -20.37 -44.21 -12.97
C ALA A 214 -20.09 -43.07 -11.98
N ALA A 215 -21.10 -42.62 -11.24
CA ALA A 215 -20.95 -41.61 -10.19
C ALA A 215 -20.10 -42.10 -9.02
N ALA A 216 -20.15 -43.40 -8.69
CA ALA A 216 -19.28 -43.99 -7.67
C ALA A 216 -17.81 -44.08 -8.13
N GLU A 217 -17.56 -44.37 -9.41
CA GLU A 217 -16.22 -44.40 -10.02
C GLU A 217 -15.62 -43.00 -10.16
N MET A 218 -16.44 -42.00 -10.52
CA MET A 218 -16.04 -40.62 -10.77
C MET A 218 -16.61 -39.67 -9.72
N ARG A 219 -16.28 -39.96 -8.45
CA ARG A 219 -16.92 -39.33 -7.28
C ARG A 219 -16.60 -37.85 -7.11
N LEU A 220 -15.42 -37.41 -7.52
CA LEU A 220 -14.94 -36.03 -7.35
C LEU A 220 -14.63 -35.42 -8.70
N TRP A 221 -15.12 -34.22 -8.94
CA TRP A 221 -14.88 -33.44 -10.13
C TRP A 221 -14.22 -32.12 -9.77
N SER A 222 -13.29 -31.67 -10.60
CA SER A 222 -12.68 -30.36 -10.41
C SER A 222 -13.72 -29.24 -10.54
N PRO A 223 -13.58 -28.15 -9.76
CA PRO A 223 -14.54 -27.04 -9.77
C PRO A 223 -14.63 -26.37 -11.15
N TRP A 224 -13.50 -26.16 -11.82
CA TRP A 224 -13.47 -25.54 -13.14
C TRP A 224 -14.14 -26.41 -14.20
N PHE A 225 -13.90 -27.72 -14.19
CA PHE A 225 -14.50 -28.59 -15.20
C PHE A 225 -16.02 -28.72 -15.03
N LYS A 226 -16.53 -28.68 -13.79
CA LYS A 226 -17.99 -28.57 -13.55
C LYS A 226 -18.56 -27.33 -14.23
N ILE A 227 -17.93 -26.16 -14.05
CA ILE A 227 -18.36 -24.91 -14.69
C ILE A 227 -18.30 -25.03 -16.21
N ILE A 228 -17.18 -25.51 -16.76
CA ILE A 228 -16.99 -25.65 -18.22
C ILE A 228 -18.03 -26.60 -18.81
N ALA A 229 -18.26 -27.74 -18.15
CA ALA A 229 -19.24 -28.75 -18.55
C ALA A 229 -20.65 -28.14 -18.64
N GLU A 230 -21.11 -27.54 -17.55
CA GLU A 230 -22.48 -27.03 -17.40
C GLU A 230 -22.77 -25.82 -18.31
N ARG A 231 -21.80 -24.91 -18.48
CA ARG A 231 -22.02 -23.63 -19.17
C ARG A 231 -21.73 -23.68 -20.66
N PHE A 232 -20.75 -24.47 -21.08
CA PHE A 232 -20.18 -24.35 -22.43
C PHE A 232 -20.11 -25.67 -23.18
N LEU A 233 -19.46 -26.67 -22.58
CA LEU A 233 -19.03 -27.88 -23.26
C LEU A 233 -20.21 -28.70 -23.81
N HIS A 234 -21.33 -28.80 -23.08
CA HIS A 234 -22.50 -29.51 -23.59
C HIS A 234 -23.00 -28.96 -24.93
N THR A 235 -22.98 -27.64 -25.09
CA THR A 235 -23.41 -26.97 -26.33
C THR A 235 -22.39 -27.16 -27.44
N TRP A 236 -21.10 -26.97 -27.14
CA TRP A 236 -20.03 -27.13 -28.14
C TRP A 236 -19.92 -28.57 -28.63
N TRP A 237 -20.02 -29.55 -27.74
CA TRP A 237 -19.85 -30.96 -28.05
C TRP A 237 -21.02 -31.51 -28.89
N ALA A 238 -22.25 -31.00 -28.68
CA ALA A 238 -23.40 -31.36 -29.53
C ALA A 238 -23.25 -30.90 -30.99
N ASP A 239 -22.37 -29.93 -31.26
CA ASP A 239 -22.11 -29.33 -32.57
C ASP A 239 -20.59 -29.14 -32.78
N LEU A 240 -19.83 -30.21 -32.50
CA LEU A 240 -18.37 -30.16 -32.36
C LEU A 240 -17.66 -29.62 -33.60
N ARG A 241 -18.15 -29.97 -34.79
CA ARG A 241 -17.62 -29.46 -36.06
C ARG A 241 -17.71 -27.94 -36.12
N THR A 242 -18.86 -27.35 -35.80
CA THR A 242 -19.04 -25.89 -35.81
C THR A 242 -18.24 -25.22 -34.70
N ALA A 243 -18.04 -25.90 -33.55
CA ALA A 243 -17.17 -25.39 -32.49
C ALA A 243 -15.70 -25.31 -32.91
N LEU A 244 -15.20 -26.31 -33.64
CA LEU A 244 -13.80 -26.35 -34.09
C LEU A 244 -13.52 -25.48 -35.32
N GLU A 245 -14.45 -25.44 -36.28
CA GLU A 245 -14.24 -24.79 -37.59
C GLU A 245 -14.94 -23.42 -37.72
N GLY A 246 -16.01 -23.18 -36.95
CA GLY A 246 -16.88 -22.02 -37.07
C GLY A 246 -16.62 -20.90 -36.07
N GLN A 247 -17.32 -19.78 -36.25
CA GLN A 247 -17.25 -18.60 -35.35
C GLN A 247 -18.42 -18.50 -34.37
N LYS A 248 -19.45 -19.36 -34.53
CA LYS A 248 -20.71 -19.30 -33.78
C LYS A 248 -20.53 -19.30 -32.26
N TYR A 249 -19.56 -20.07 -31.76
CA TYR A 249 -19.36 -20.31 -30.33
C TYR A 249 -18.13 -19.62 -29.75
N VAL A 250 -17.39 -18.90 -30.58
CA VAL A 250 -16.16 -18.21 -30.16
C VAL A 250 -16.52 -16.85 -29.58
N ASP A 251 -16.05 -16.55 -28.37
CA ASP A 251 -16.13 -15.22 -27.77
C ASP A 251 -14.73 -14.75 -27.36
N LEU A 252 -14.17 -13.87 -28.20
CA LEU A 252 -12.85 -13.28 -28.00
C LEU A 252 -12.88 -12.02 -27.14
N SER A 253 -14.07 -11.41 -26.99
CA SER A 253 -14.24 -10.10 -26.35
C SER A 253 -14.63 -10.23 -24.88
N GLY A 254 -15.40 -11.25 -24.53
CA GLY A 254 -15.89 -11.51 -23.19
C GLY A 254 -14.86 -12.19 -22.28
N ILE A 255 -15.07 -11.99 -20.98
CA ILE A 255 -14.53 -12.83 -19.91
C ILE A 255 -15.75 -13.28 -19.12
N HIS A 256 -16.04 -14.57 -19.13
CA HIS A 256 -17.21 -15.11 -18.44
C HIS A 256 -16.88 -15.35 -16.98
N ARG A 257 -17.47 -14.58 -16.05
CA ARG A 257 -17.17 -14.67 -14.61
C ARG A 257 -18.24 -15.47 -13.88
N PHE A 258 -17.82 -16.40 -13.03
CA PHE A 258 -18.75 -17.20 -12.22
C PHE A 258 -18.17 -17.53 -10.85
N ASP A 259 -19.04 -17.59 -9.86
CA ASP A 259 -18.71 -18.21 -8.57
C ASP A 259 -18.89 -19.74 -8.67
N THR A 260 -18.01 -20.49 -8.02
CA THR A 260 -18.11 -21.96 -7.92
C THR A 260 -19.25 -22.40 -7.01
N SER A 261 -19.56 -23.70 -6.97
CA SER A 261 -20.53 -24.24 -6.01
C SER A 261 -20.10 -23.99 -4.55
N ALA A 262 -21.06 -23.87 -3.64
CA ALA A 262 -20.82 -23.51 -2.24
C ALA A 262 -19.82 -24.43 -1.50
N GLU A 263 -19.67 -25.66 -1.98
CA GLU A 263 -18.71 -26.63 -1.47
C GLU A 263 -17.25 -26.26 -1.76
N PHE A 264 -16.96 -25.21 -2.54
CA PHE A 264 -15.61 -24.70 -2.81
C PHE A 264 -15.38 -23.28 -2.25
N HIS A 265 -16.32 -22.75 -1.46
CA HIS A 265 -16.18 -21.42 -0.85
C HIS A 265 -15.37 -21.48 0.46
N GLY A 266 -14.85 -20.34 0.91
CA GLY A 266 -14.12 -20.23 2.17
C GLY A 266 -12.60 -20.37 2.02
N GLY A 267 -12.01 -21.38 2.65
CA GLY A 267 -10.56 -21.55 2.77
C GLY A 267 -9.96 -20.70 3.89
N ALA A 268 -8.63 -20.77 4.05
CA ALA A 268 -7.88 -20.00 5.05
C ALA A 268 -8.04 -18.48 4.90
N GLY A 269 -8.44 -18.02 3.71
CA GLY A 269 -8.76 -16.64 3.39
C GLY A 269 -10.22 -16.23 3.65
N ASN A 270 -11.12 -17.18 3.93
CA ASN A 270 -12.57 -16.96 4.06
C ASN A 270 -13.18 -16.26 2.83
N ALA A 271 -12.80 -16.68 1.62
CA ALA A 271 -13.29 -16.13 0.37
C ALA A 271 -14.80 -16.29 0.21
N ARG A 272 -15.44 -15.27 -0.35
CA ARG A 272 -16.90 -15.18 -0.53
C ARG A 272 -17.28 -15.00 -2.00
N PRO A 273 -18.49 -15.40 -2.42
CA PRO A 273 -18.96 -15.16 -3.77
C PRO A 273 -19.03 -13.68 -4.12
N HIS A 274 -18.62 -13.30 -5.34
CA HIS A 274 -18.75 -11.95 -5.88
C HIS A 274 -18.72 -11.87 -7.41
N LEU A 275 -18.17 -12.89 -8.09
CA LEU A 275 -18.00 -12.86 -9.53
C LEU A 275 -19.33 -12.91 -10.29
N ASP A 276 -20.34 -13.63 -9.79
CA ASP A 276 -21.67 -13.65 -10.40
C ASP A 276 -22.34 -12.26 -10.33
N ALA A 277 -22.18 -11.57 -9.20
CA ALA A 277 -22.69 -10.21 -9.02
C ALA A 277 -21.98 -9.21 -9.95
N LEU A 278 -20.66 -9.33 -10.07
CA LEU A 278 -19.87 -8.51 -11.00
C LEU A 278 -20.30 -8.74 -12.46
N ALA A 279 -20.48 -9.99 -12.87
CA ALA A 279 -20.96 -10.32 -14.22
C ALA A 279 -22.34 -9.70 -14.52
N ALA A 280 -23.26 -9.71 -13.55
CA ALA A 280 -24.57 -9.08 -13.68
C ALA A 280 -24.47 -7.54 -13.83
N GLN A 281 -23.55 -6.91 -13.10
CA GLN A 281 -23.31 -5.47 -13.20
C GLN A 281 -22.63 -5.09 -14.54
N GLU A 282 -21.64 -5.85 -15.00
CA GLU A 282 -21.02 -5.67 -16.31
C GLU A 282 -22.05 -5.81 -17.44
N LEU A 283 -22.99 -6.76 -17.31
CA LEU A 283 -24.11 -6.95 -18.23
C LEU A 283 -25.04 -5.74 -18.26
N ALA A 284 -25.39 -5.19 -17.10
CA ALA A 284 -26.23 -3.99 -16.99
C ALA A 284 -25.56 -2.74 -17.60
N GLN A 285 -24.23 -2.68 -17.62
CA GLN A 285 -23.44 -1.58 -18.17
C GLN A 285 -23.10 -1.74 -19.67
N ARG A 286 -23.72 -2.69 -20.39
CA ARG A 286 -23.46 -2.90 -21.83
C ARG A 286 -23.71 -1.65 -22.68
N GLU A 287 -24.72 -0.85 -22.34
CA GLU A 287 -25.02 0.41 -23.04
C GLU A 287 -24.05 1.55 -22.66
N GLY A 288 -23.36 1.43 -21.52
CA GLY A 288 -22.45 2.43 -20.97
C GLY A 288 -21.05 2.46 -21.61
N GLY A 289 -20.76 1.53 -22.53
CA GLY A 289 -19.48 1.42 -23.22
C GLY A 289 -18.43 0.58 -22.50
N GLU A 290 -17.34 0.24 -23.19
CA GLU A 290 -16.27 -0.62 -22.71
C GLU A 290 -15.51 -0.03 -21.51
N ASN A 291 -15.27 1.28 -21.51
CA ASN A 291 -14.55 1.97 -20.43
C ASN A 291 -15.26 1.85 -19.07
N LYS A 292 -16.60 1.89 -19.03
CA LYS A 292 -17.35 1.74 -17.77
C LYS A 292 -17.26 0.32 -17.23
N ARG A 293 -17.38 -0.69 -18.10
CA ARG A 293 -17.23 -2.10 -17.71
C ARG A 293 -15.82 -2.39 -17.21
N ARG A 294 -14.82 -1.86 -17.90
CA ARG A 294 -13.41 -1.94 -17.49
C ARG A 294 -13.20 -1.34 -16.11
N LYS A 295 -13.65 -0.10 -15.88
CA LYS A 295 -13.54 0.56 -14.57
C LYS A 295 -14.19 -0.29 -13.47
N LEU A 296 -15.43 -0.74 -13.70
CA LEU A 296 -16.15 -1.60 -12.76
C LEU A 296 -15.38 -2.87 -12.38
N ALA A 297 -14.77 -3.55 -13.36
CA ALA A 297 -13.99 -4.76 -13.12
C ALA A 297 -12.71 -4.49 -12.31
N LEU A 298 -12.03 -3.36 -12.56
CA LEU A 298 -10.82 -2.97 -11.84
C LEU A 298 -11.14 -2.46 -10.42
N ASP A 299 -12.23 -1.73 -10.24
CA ASP A 299 -12.74 -1.33 -8.92
C ASP A 299 -13.05 -2.58 -8.08
N ALA A 300 -13.74 -3.57 -8.65
CA ALA A 300 -14.04 -4.83 -7.98
C ALA A 300 -12.78 -5.64 -7.62
N GLN A 301 -11.74 -5.60 -8.46
CA GLN A 301 -10.44 -6.20 -8.14
C GLN A 301 -9.77 -5.51 -6.96
N HIS A 302 -9.79 -4.18 -6.94
CA HIS A 302 -9.21 -3.41 -5.85
C HIS A 302 -9.91 -3.73 -4.52
N ASP A 303 -11.24 -3.73 -4.50
CA ASP A 303 -12.04 -4.10 -3.33
C ASP A 303 -11.70 -5.51 -2.82
N ASP A 304 -11.47 -6.45 -3.74
CA ASP A 304 -11.07 -7.82 -3.42
C ASP A 304 -9.70 -7.89 -2.72
N GLY A 305 -8.73 -7.10 -3.22
CA GLY A 305 -7.43 -6.94 -2.60
C GLY A 305 -7.52 -6.30 -1.20
N VAL A 306 -8.32 -5.23 -1.06
CA VAL A 306 -8.47 -4.47 0.19
C VAL A 306 -9.20 -5.26 1.27
N ALA A 307 -10.23 -6.03 0.93
CA ALA A 307 -11.01 -6.81 1.89
C ALA A 307 -10.14 -7.73 2.76
N GLY A 308 -9.04 -8.25 2.18
CA GLY A 308 -8.05 -9.03 2.92
C GLY A 308 -7.30 -8.24 4.00
N PHE A 309 -6.98 -6.97 3.75
CA PHE A 309 -6.16 -6.14 4.64
C PHE A 309 -6.96 -5.60 5.83
N VAL A 310 -8.22 -5.21 5.60
CA VAL A 310 -9.12 -4.60 6.60
C VAL A 310 -9.70 -5.64 7.59
N GLY A 311 -9.80 -6.90 7.17
CA GLY A 311 -10.32 -8.01 7.99
C GLY A 311 -9.54 -8.31 9.27
N ARG A 312 -8.29 -7.82 9.39
CA ARG A 312 -7.50 -7.93 10.64
C ARG A 312 -8.01 -7.02 11.77
N GLY A 313 -8.81 -6.00 11.46
CA GLY A 313 -9.32 -5.02 12.43
C GLY A 313 -10.66 -5.38 13.09
N LYS A 314 -11.48 -6.25 12.48
CA LYS A 314 -12.83 -6.55 12.99
C LYS A 314 -12.87 -7.37 14.29
N ALA A 315 -11.75 -7.95 14.72
CA ALA A 315 -11.70 -8.71 15.98
C ALA A 315 -11.59 -7.83 17.25
N ILE A 316 -11.41 -6.49 17.13
CA ILE A 316 -11.20 -5.59 18.29
C ILE A 316 -12.09 -4.33 18.22
N MET A 317 -13.23 -4.39 17.53
CA MET A 317 -14.20 -3.28 17.48
C MET A 317 -15.56 -3.70 18.04
N ALA A 318 -15.55 -4.26 19.24
CA ALA A 318 -16.68 -4.16 20.15
C ALA A 318 -16.19 -3.34 21.35
N THR A 319 -16.91 -2.25 21.66
CA THR A 319 -16.70 -1.30 22.77
C THR A 319 -15.72 -0.14 22.51
N ASN A 320 -16.20 0.92 21.84
CA ASN A 320 -16.09 2.33 22.26
C ASN A 320 -16.41 3.25 21.07
N ALA A 321 -17.63 3.80 21.06
CA ALA A 321 -18.18 4.64 20.00
C ALA A 321 -17.96 6.15 20.24
N ASP A 322 -16.93 6.53 21.00
CA ASP A 322 -16.58 7.94 21.23
C ASP A 322 -15.26 8.28 20.50
N GLY A 323 -15.36 9.07 19.42
CA GLY A 323 -14.19 9.68 18.75
C GLY A 323 -13.70 9.05 17.44
N ALA A 324 -14.59 8.45 16.63
CA ALA A 324 -14.22 7.96 15.30
C ALA A 324 -13.76 9.11 14.38
N LYS A 325 -12.56 8.97 13.81
CA LYS A 325 -11.94 9.90 12.85
C LYS A 325 -12.34 9.53 11.41
N GLN A 326 -12.28 10.51 10.51
CA GLN A 326 -12.55 10.35 9.07
C GLN A 326 -11.45 9.52 8.37
N GLY A 327 -11.80 8.86 7.27
CA GLY A 327 -10.90 8.00 6.48
C GLY A 327 -10.66 6.61 7.10
N SER A 328 -9.61 5.92 6.67
CA SER A 328 -9.17 4.63 7.20
C SER A 328 -8.58 4.68 8.60
N TYR A 329 -8.67 5.80 9.32
CA TYR A 329 -8.19 5.91 10.70
C TYR A 329 -8.84 4.85 11.60
N GLY A 330 -8.10 3.77 11.86
CA GLY A 330 -8.55 2.60 12.63
C GLY A 330 -9.00 1.39 11.80
N LYS A 331 -9.00 1.46 10.46
CA LYS A 331 -9.22 0.31 9.56
C LYS A 331 -8.00 -0.62 9.47
N VAL A 332 -6.78 -0.08 9.66
CA VAL A 332 -5.52 -0.84 9.68
C VAL A 332 -4.84 -0.83 11.06
N PRO A 333 -4.07 -1.88 11.43
CA PRO A 333 -3.40 -1.93 12.73
C PRO A 333 -2.43 -0.75 12.94
N THR A 334 -2.37 -0.22 14.16
CA THR A 334 -1.31 0.74 14.54
C THR A 334 -0.19 0.03 15.27
N HIS A 335 1.03 0.13 14.74
CA HIS A 335 2.24 -0.43 15.33
C HIS A 335 2.88 0.57 16.30
N SER A 336 2.54 0.45 17.58
CA SER A 336 3.13 1.23 18.67
C SER A 336 3.89 0.35 19.68
N SER A 337 4.83 0.94 20.42
CA SER A 337 5.51 0.23 21.52
C SER A 337 4.55 -0.07 22.66
N GLY A 338 4.65 -1.28 23.21
CA GLY A 338 3.92 -1.67 24.41
C GLY A 338 4.26 -0.81 25.63
N LYS A 339 3.36 -0.76 26.62
CA LYS A 339 3.52 0.05 27.84
C LYS A 339 4.81 -0.31 28.62
N LEU A 340 5.20 -1.58 28.63
CA LEU A 340 6.43 -2.05 29.28
C LEU A 340 7.70 -1.50 28.62
N ASP A 341 7.80 -1.53 27.28
CA ASP A 341 8.94 -0.95 26.54
C ASP A 341 9.05 0.57 26.80
N GLN A 342 7.92 1.26 26.94
CA GLN A 342 7.91 2.69 27.30
C GLN A 342 8.45 2.93 28.72
N LEU A 343 8.12 2.07 29.69
CA LEU A 343 8.59 2.20 31.08
C LEU A 343 10.08 1.84 31.24
N CYS A 344 10.62 0.95 30.41
CA CYS A 344 12.04 0.58 30.42
C CYS A 344 12.98 1.70 29.91
N ARG A 345 12.45 2.87 29.52
CA ARG A 345 13.19 4.00 28.97
C ARG A 345 13.09 5.20 29.91
N PRO A 346 13.88 5.24 31.00
CA PRO A 346 13.70 6.21 32.08
C PRO A 346 13.79 7.68 31.61
N LEU A 347 14.67 7.99 30.65
CA LEU A 347 14.76 9.34 30.08
C LEU A 347 13.51 9.74 29.28
N GLU A 348 12.85 8.79 28.61
CA GLU A 348 11.58 9.03 27.89
C GLU A 348 10.42 9.24 28.88
N VAL A 349 10.40 8.49 29.99
CA VAL A 349 9.40 8.64 31.07
C VAL A 349 9.53 10.00 31.75
N VAL A 350 10.75 10.40 32.13
CA VAL A 350 11.01 11.71 32.76
C VAL A 350 10.59 12.84 31.83
N ALA A 351 10.94 12.75 30.54
CA ALA A 351 10.52 13.73 29.54
C ALA A 351 9.00 13.81 29.40
N ALA A 352 8.30 12.67 29.33
CA ALA A 352 6.84 12.64 29.24
C ALA A 352 6.16 13.23 30.49
N LEU A 353 6.69 12.96 31.68
CA LEU A 353 6.20 13.55 32.93
C LEU A 353 6.45 15.06 32.98
N ARG A 354 7.66 15.50 32.61
CA ARG A 354 8.01 16.93 32.56
C ARG A 354 7.10 17.66 31.57
N PHE A 355 6.86 17.08 30.39
CA PHE A 355 5.94 17.63 29.38
C PHE A 355 4.50 17.76 29.89
N LYS A 356 3.99 16.74 30.60
CA LYS A 356 2.61 16.77 31.13
C LYS A 356 2.42 17.69 32.33
N LEU A 357 3.41 17.80 33.22
CA LEU A 357 3.29 18.52 34.50
C LEU A 357 3.81 19.96 34.44
N GLY A 358 4.64 20.29 33.46
CA GLY A 358 5.54 21.44 33.54
C GLY A 358 5.12 22.74 32.84
N GLY A 359 3.97 22.81 32.15
CA GLY A 359 3.57 24.02 31.42
C GLY A 359 4.70 24.59 30.53
N LEU A 360 5.44 23.71 29.86
CA LEU A 360 6.75 24.02 29.25
C LEU A 360 6.69 24.98 28.06
N LEU A 361 5.53 25.05 27.42
CA LEU A 361 5.27 25.89 26.27
C LEU A 361 4.30 26.98 26.70
N GLU A 362 4.60 28.21 26.31
CA GLU A 362 3.68 29.34 26.49
C GLU A 362 2.34 29.04 25.81
N ASP A 363 1.27 29.62 26.36
CA ASP A 363 -0.08 29.47 25.84
C ASP A 363 -0.67 30.85 25.57
N ASN A 364 -0.38 31.37 24.38
CA ASN A 364 -0.69 32.74 23.97
C ASN A 364 -2.09 32.88 23.32
N LEU A 365 -2.92 31.83 23.35
CA LEU A 365 -4.32 31.84 22.87
C LEU A 365 -5.36 31.85 24.02
N LYS A 366 -4.93 31.68 25.28
CA LYS A 366 -5.83 31.69 26.44
C LYS A 366 -6.38 33.08 26.75
N ASP A 367 -7.64 33.12 27.17
CA ASP A 367 -8.38 34.29 27.69
C ASP A 367 -8.62 35.45 26.69
N SER A 368 -9.06 35.15 25.46
CA SER A 368 -9.46 36.19 24.49
C SER A 368 -10.76 36.92 24.85
N GLY A 369 -11.68 36.28 25.57
CA GLY A 369 -13.04 36.78 25.84
C GLY A 369 -13.98 36.79 24.62
N ASP A 370 -13.46 36.46 23.42
CA ASP A 370 -14.20 36.38 22.16
C ASP A 370 -14.60 34.92 21.89
N ALA A 371 -15.90 34.68 21.70
CA ALA A 371 -16.45 33.34 21.52
C ALA A 371 -15.95 32.62 20.26
N ASP A 372 -15.69 33.34 19.16
CA ASP A 372 -15.19 32.75 17.92
C ASP A 372 -13.71 32.39 18.04
N VAL A 373 -12.92 33.21 18.72
CA VAL A 373 -11.51 32.89 19.02
C VAL A 373 -11.41 31.69 19.96
N MET A 374 -12.27 31.61 20.98
CA MET A 374 -12.34 30.45 21.87
C MET A 374 -12.74 29.17 21.12
N PHE A 375 -13.67 29.27 20.16
CA PHE A 375 -14.00 28.15 19.29
C PHE A 375 -12.80 27.70 18.46
N CYS A 376 -12.07 28.63 17.84
CA CYS A 376 -10.85 28.31 17.08
C CYS A 376 -9.80 27.61 17.95
N ASP A 377 -9.54 28.10 19.16
CA ASP A 377 -8.58 27.45 20.06
C ASP A 377 -9.03 26.05 20.52
N ASP A 378 -10.31 25.87 20.84
CA ASP A 378 -10.87 24.56 21.20
C ASP A 378 -10.77 23.58 20.01
N MET A 379 -11.16 24.02 18.81
CA MET A 379 -11.04 23.18 17.61
C MET A 379 -9.61 22.83 17.31
N LEU A 380 -8.69 23.78 17.42
CA LEU A 380 -7.27 23.52 17.24
C LEU A 380 -6.80 22.39 18.16
N GLY A 381 -7.21 22.42 19.44
CA GLY A 381 -6.94 21.35 20.41
C GLY A 381 -7.45 19.97 19.97
N LYS A 382 -8.67 19.93 19.42
CA LYS A 382 -9.34 18.69 19.00
C LYS A 382 -8.75 18.10 17.71
N VAL A 383 -8.59 18.91 16.67
CA VAL A 383 -8.12 18.43 15.35
C VAL A 383 -6.59 18.28 15.26
N SER A 384 -5.81 19.10 15.97
CA SER A 384 -4.34 19.12 15.87
C SER A 384 -3.62 18.36 16.99
N ARG A 385 -4.29 18.15 18.14
CA ARG A 385 -3.79 17.44 19.33
C ARG A 385 -2.43 17.97 19.81
N SER A 386 -1.34 17.22 19.60
CA SER A 386 -0.01 17.60 20.07
C SER A 386 0.55 18.83 19.38
N PHE A 387 0.13 19.12 18.14
CA PHE A 387 0.59 20.30 17.40
C PHE A 387 -0.14 21.58 17.83
N ALA A 388 -1.31 21.48 18.47
CA ALA A 388 -1.98 22.63 19.09
C ALA A 388 -1.09 23.34 20.12
N ALA A 389 -0.40 22.57 20.97
CA ALA A 389 0.55 23.13 21.94
C ALA A 389 1.76 23.82 21.28
N VAL A 390 2.13 23.40 20.06
CA VAL A 390 3.24 23.99 19.29
C VAL A 390 2.83 25.30 18.64
N ILE A 391 1.56 25.42 18.23
CA ILE A 391 0.98 26.68 17.74
C ILE A 391 0.80 27.67 18.89
N ARG A 392 0.23 27.24 20.03
CA ARG A 392 -0.06 28.08 21.19
C ARG A 392 1.14 28.85 21.76
N GLN A 393 2.36 28.33 21.61
CA GLN A 393 3.59 29.01 22.05
C GLN A 393 4.08 30.13 21.12
N LEU A 394 3.48 30.31 19.94
CA LEU A 394 3.84 31.41 19.05
C LEU A 394 3.52 32.75 19.73
N PRO A 395 4.23 33.84 19.38
CA PRO A 395 3.93 35.17 19.92
C PRO A 395 2.46 35.53 19.70
N SER A 396 1.81 36.20 20.66
CA SER A 396 0.35 36.44 20.67
C SER A 396 -0.22 36.98 19.36
N GLY A 397 0.45 37.96 18.74
CA GLY A 397 0.03 38.56 17.47
C GLY A 397 0.25 37.71 16.21
N LEU A 398 0.92 36.55 16.32
CA LEU A 398 1.15 35.57 15.26
C LEU A 398 0.41 34.26 15.54
N CYS A 399 0.18 33.95 16.81
CA CYS A 399 -0.47 32.72 17.25
C CYS A 399 -1.88 32.57 16.68
N LEU A 400 -2.67 33.65 16.71
CA LEU A 400 -4.02 33.66 16.13
C LEU A 400 -4.00 33.51 14.61
N ASP A 401 -3.09 34.22 13.92
CA ASP A 401 -2.91 34.13 12.47
C ASP A 401 -2.64 32.68 12.03
N ILE A 402 -1.73 32.00 12.72
CA ILE A 402 -1.36 30.60 12.42
C ILE A 402 -2.44 29.61 12.85
N CYS A 403 -3.16 29.87 13.95
CA CYS A 403 -4.32 29.08 14.36
C CYS A 403 -5.40 29.09 13.27
N VAL A 404 -5.79 30.27 12.79
CA VAL A 404 -6.75 30.42 11.69
C VAL A 404 -6.22 29.76 10.43
N PHE A 405 -4.96 30.03 10.04
CA PHE A 405 -4.36 29.43 8.85
C PHE A 405 -4.44 27.89 8.89
N TYR A 406 -4.10 27.28 10.04
CA TYR A 406 -4.20 25.83 10.24
C TYR A 406 -5.65 25.32 10.10
N LEU A 407 -6.62 25.98 10.73
CA LEU A 407 -8.02 25.54 10.71
C LEU A 407 -8.65 25.68 9.32
N VAL A 408 -8.30 26.73 8.59
CA VAL A 408 -8.74 26.93 7.19
C VAL A 408 -8.24 25.79 6.32
N LEU A 409 -6.94 25.47 6.40
CA LEU A 409 -6.37 24.38 5.61
C LEU A 409 -6.86 23.00 6.07
N ARG A 410 -7.11 22.80 7.37
CA ARG A 410 -7.72 21.56 7.88
C ARG A 410 -9.15 21.38 7.35
N ALA A 411 -9.95 22.44 7.26
CA ALA A 411 -11.29 22.36 6.69
C ALA A 411 -11.25 22.06 5.19
N LEU A 412 -10.29 22.64 4.45
CA LEU A 412 -10.06 22.32 3.04
C LEU A 412 -9.65 20.84 2.86
N ASP A 413 -8.69 20.36 3.67
CA ASP A 413 -8.23 18.97 3.75
C ASP A 413 -9.39 18.01 4.04
N THR A 414 -10.28 18.35 4.98
CA THR A 414 -11.50 17.55 5.28
C THR A 414 -12.43 17.41 4.08
N VAL A 415 -12.54 18.43 3.22
CA VAL A 415 -13.32 18.35 1.97
C VAL A 415 -12.61 17.46 0.95
N GLU A 416 -11.29 17.57 0.81
CA GLU A 416 -10.48 16.74 -0.09
C GLU A 416 -10.49 15.26 0.34
N ASP A 417 -10.39 14.98 1.64
CA ASP A 417 -10.31 13.63 2.20
C ASP A 417 -11.65 12.89 2.23
N ASP A 418 -12.78 13.61 2.14
CA ASP A 418 -14.09 12.96 2.09
C ASP A 418 -14.37 12.33 0.72
N MET A 419 -14.23 11.01 0.65
CA MET A 419 -14.48 10.21 -0.55
C MET A 419 -15.96 9.80 -0.68
N GLU A 420 -16.75 9.91 0.38
CA GLU A 420 -18.14 9.42 0.40
C GLU A 420 -19.15 10.56 0.16
N ALA A 421 -18.93 11.75 0.73
CA ALA A 421 -19.84 12.89 0.60
C ALA A 421 -20.05 13.33 -0.87
N TYR A 422 -19.02 13.14 -1.71
CA TYR A 422 -19.03 13.55 -3.12
C TYR A 422 -19.02 12.38 -4.11
N LYS A 423 -19.32 11.16 -3.65
CA LYS A 423 -19.32 9.97 -4.50
C LYS A 423 -20.34 10.10 -5.65
N GLY A 424 -19.85 10.04 -6.90
CA GLY A 424 -20.67 10.26 -8.09
C GLY A 424 -20.99 11.73 -8.39
N LYS A 425 -20.33 12.67 -7.67
CA LYS A 425 -20.45 14.13 -7.80
C LYS A 425 -19.07 14.79 -7.82
N GLU A 426 -18.12 14.18 -8.52
CA GLU A 426 -16.72 14.60 -8.55
C GLU A 426 -16.54 16.05 -9.02
N HIS A 427 -17.34 16.48 -10.00
CA HIS A 427 -17.35 17.88 -10.46
C HIS A 427 -17.77 18.87 -9.35
N GLU A 428 -18.73 18.51 -8.48
CA GLU A 428 -19.12 19.37 -7.36
C GLU A 428 -17.95 19.53 -6.36
N LYS A 429 -17.18 18.46 -6.13
CA LYS A 429 -15.99 18.49 -5.28
C LYS A 429 -14.88 19.36 -5.87
N GLU A 430 -14.61 19.24 -7.16
CA GLU A 430 -13.62 20.08 -7.84
C GLU A 430 -13.94 21.58 -7.71
N GLU A 431 -15.21 21.96 -7.97
CA GLU A 431 -15.64 23.35 -7.86
C GLU A 431 -15.63 23.83 -6.40
N GLU A 432 -16.01 22.98 -5.45
CA GLU A 432 -15.92 23.30 -4.02
C GLU A 432 -14.48 23.57 -3.59
N LEU A 433 -13.51 22.73 -3.99
CA LEU A 433 -12.10 22.92 -3.68
C LEU A 433 -11.52 24.19 -4.33
N LYS A 434 -11.75 24.40 -5.63
CA LYS A 434 -11.26 25.59 -6.36
C LYS A 434 -11.83 26.89 -5.80
N SER A 435 -13.09 26.88 -5.36
CA SER A 435 -13.77 28.06 -4.84
C SER A 435 -13.67 28.21 -3.32
N PHE A 436 -13.08 27.26 -2.59
CA PHE A 436 -13.13 27.18 -1.13
C PHE A 436 -12.74 28.49 -0.44
N GLY A 437 -11.57 29.06 -0.77
CA GLY A 437 -11.11 30.31 -0.17
C GLY A 437 -12.08 31.46 -0.43
N ALA A 438 -12.41 31.70 -1.70
CA ALA A 438 -13.31 32.78 -2.10
C ALA A 438 -14.74 32.63 -1.54
N LYS A 439 -15.25 31.40 -1.45
CA LYS A 439 -16.62 31.07 -1.04
C LYS A 439 -16.78 30.97 0.48
N ARG A 440 -15.85 30.29 1.17
CA ARG A 440 -15.99 29.90 2.57
C ARG A 440 -15.37 30.90 3.54
N LEU A 441 -14.23 31.52 3.19
CA LEU A 441 -13.59 32.52 4.07
C LEU A 441 -14.30 33.87 4.07
N THR A 442 -15.03 34.20 3.00
CA THR A 442 -15.76 35.47 2.89
C THR A 442 -17.17 35.40 3.48
N ASP A 443 -17.72 34.20 3.66
CA ASP A 443 -19.02 33.98 4.28
C ASP A 443 -18.91 33.80 5.81
N LYS A 444 -19.38 34.80 6.54
CA LYS A 444 -19.37 34.82 8.02
C LYS A 444 -20.35 33.83 8.65
N ASN A 445 -21.32 33.33 7.90
CA ASN A 445 -22.31 32.35 8.36
C ASN A 445 -22.07 30.97 7.71
N CYS A 446 -20.87 30.76 7.17
CA CYS A 446 -20.53 29.55 6.46
C CYS A 446 -20.74 28.29 7.32
N SER A 447 -21.38 27.30 6.72
CA SER A 447 -21.53 25.95 7.25
C SER A 447 -21.44 24.94 6.10
N ILE A 448 -20.72 23.85 6.32
CA ILE A 448 -20.60 22.72 5.38
C ILE A 448 -21.18 21.50 6.07
N THR A 449 -22.38 21.08 5.66
CA THR A 449 -23.08 19.94 6.26
C THR A 449 -22.80 18.65 5.51
N GLY A 450 -22.67 17.55 6.24
CA GLY A 450 -22.54 16.21 5.64
C GLY A 450 -21.18 15.92 5.00
N VAL A 451 -20.16 16.71 5.32
CA VAL A 451 -18.75 16.48 4.93
C VAL A 451 -17.95 16.26 6.20
N GLY A 452 -17.24 15.15 6.25
CA GLY A 452 -16.34 14.75 7.31
C GLY A 452 -16.96 14.07 8.52
N ALA A 453 -16.10 13.73 9.51
CA ALA A 453 -16.51 12.98 10.70
C ALA A 453 -15.85 13.48 12.01
N GLY A 454 -16.54 13.27 13.13
CA GLY A 454 -16.01 13.61 14.47
C GLY A 454 -15.74 15.10 14.63
N ASP A 455 -14.55 15.43 15.15
CA ASP A 455 -14.15 16.84 15.38
C ASP A 455 -13.95 17.64 14.08
N GLU A 456 -13.66 16.97 12.96
CA GLU A 456 -13.49 17.61 11.64
C GLU A 456 -14.84 18.02 11.05
N LEU A 457 -15.88 17.20 11.23
CA LEU A 457 -17.26 17.58 10.92
C LEU A 457 -17.67 18.82 11.71
N ALA A 458 -17.40 18.83 13.03
CA ALA A 458 -17.73 19.96 13.89
C ALA A 458 -17.03 21.27 13.43
N LEU A 459 -15.79 21.16 12.95
CA LEU A 459 -15.04 22.29 12.39
C LEU A 459 -15.73 22.85 11.14
N VAL A 460 -16.09 22.01 10.18
CA VAL A 460 -16.65 22.47 8.89
C VAL A 460 -18.13 22.90 9.02
N GLU A 461 -18.90 22.32 9.94
CA GLU A 461 -20.26 22.76 10.24
C GLU A 461 -20.30 24.14 10.90
N SER A 462 -19.33 24.44 11.76
CA SER A 462 -19.21 25.72 12.47
C SER A 462 -18.16 26.66 11.85
N PHE A 463 -17.83 26.48 10.57
CA PHE A 463 -16.73 27.18 9.91
C PHE A 463 -16.89 28.71 9.88
N GLY A 464 -18.12 29.22 9.95
CA GLY A 464 -18.39 30.67 10.05
C GLY A 464 -17.68 31.35 11.23
N ALA A 465 -17.41 30.65 12.34
CA ALA A 465 -16.58 31.18 13.42
C ALA A 465 -15.14 31.44 12.96
N VAL A 466 -14.54 30.50 12.23
CA VAL A 466 -13.20 30.66 11.63
C VAL A 466 -13.19 31.83 10.64
N SER A 467 -14.21 31.95 9.78
CA SER A 467 -14.33 33.04 8.81
C SER A 467 -14.46 34.42 9.47
N ARG A 468 -15.15 34.52 10.62
CA ARG A 468 -15.25 35.77 11.39
C ARG A 468 -13.92 36.16 12.03
N VAL A 469 -13.18 35.20 12.61
CA VAL A 469 -11.83 35.47 13.14
C VAL A 469 -10.88 35.84 12.01
N PHE A 470 -10.92 35.12 10.89
CA PHE A 470 -10.15 35.45 9.67
C PHE A 470 -10.37 36.89 9.23
N ALA A 471 -11.62 37.37 9.19
CA ALA A 471 -11.94 38.73 8.82
C ALA A 471 -11.34 39.78 9.79
N SER A 472 -11.04 39.42 11.03
CA SER A 472 -10.41 40.30 12.03
C SER A 472 -8.88 40.35 11.94
N LEU A 473 -8.26 39.44 11.18
CA LEU A 473 -6.80 39.38 11.06
C LEU A 473 -6.23 40.58 10.26
N PRO A 474 -4.94 40.91 10.46
CA PRO A 474 -4.23 41.89 9.65
C PRO A 474 -4.29 41.56 8.15
N GLU A 475 -4.37 42.59 7.31
CA GLU A 475 -4.49 42.45 5.85
C GLU A 475 -3.41 41.54 5.24
N GLY A 476 -2.13 41.76 5.59
CA GLY A 476 -1.03 40.93 5.09
C GLY A 476 -1.16 39.44 5.46
N SER A 477 -1.76 39.10 6.60
CA SER A 477 -2.02 37.71 6.97
C SER A 477 -3.22 37.14 6.20
N ARG A 478 -4.28 37.94 6.02
CA ARG A 478 -5.48 37.52 5.27
C ARG A 478 -5.14 37.24 3.80
N ASP A 479 -4.35 38.10 3.18
CA ASP A 479 -3.96 37.95 1.77
C ASP A 479 -3.17 36.66 1.55
N VAL A 480 -2.22 36.35 2.45
CA VAL A 480 -1.43 35.11 2.36
C VAL A 480 -2.31 33.88 2.59
N ILE A 481 -3.16 33.87 3.63
CA ILE A 481 -4.05 32.74 3.91
C ILE A 481 -4.99 32.49 2.73
N MET A 482 -5.58 33.54 2.16
CA MET A 482 -6.48 33.44 1.01
C MET A 482 -5.75 32.91 -0.23
N ASP A 483 -4.59 33.47 -0.55
CA ASP A 483 -3.76 33.08 -1.70
C ASP A 483 -3.36 31.60 -1.62
N ILE A 484 -2.79 31.18 -0.48
CA ILE A 484 -2.40 29.78 -0.26
C ILE A 484 -3.62 28.85 -0.32
N THR A 485 -4.74 29.21 0.32
CA THR A 485 -5.95 28.38 0.30
C THR A 485 -6.47 28.18 -1.13
N ASN A 486 -6.46 29.22 -1.97
CA ASN A 486 -6.91 29.13 -3.35
C ASN A 486 -5.96 28.27 -4.20
N GLN A 487 -4.64 28.43 -4.04
CA GLN A 487 -3.65 27.61 -4.75
C GLN A 487 -3.72 26.14 -4.33
N MET A 488 -3.84 25.87 -3.03
CA MET A 488 -4.02 24.51 -2.50
C MET A 488 -5.31 23.87 -3.01
N GLY A 489 -6.44 24.59 -2.95
CA GLY A 489 -7.72 24.09 -3.44
C GLY A 489 -7.72 23.80 -4.95
N ALA A 490 -7.09 24.66 -5.74
CA ALA A 490 -6.88 24.41 -7.17
C ALA A 490 -6.00 23.17 -7.42
N GLY A 491 -4.89 23.03 -6.67
CA GLY A 491 -3.98 21.89 -6.76
C GLY A 491 -4.64 20.56 -6.36
N MET A 492 -5.41 20.54 -5.26
CA MET A 492 -6.19 19.38 -4.81
C MET A 492 -7.24 18.96 -5.84
N ALA A 493 -7.90 19.93 -6.49
CA ALA A 493 -8.89 19.66 -7.51
C ALA A 493 -8.32 18.91 -8.74
N GLU A 494 -7.02 19.07 -9.06
CA GLU A 494 -6.36 18.33 -10.15
C GLU A 494 -6.36 16.81 -9.92
N TYR A 495 -6.48 16.36 -8.67
CA TYR A 495 -6.38 14.94 -8.28
C TYR A 495 -7.72 14.29 -7.94
N VAL A 496 -8.84 15.02 -7.96
CA VAL A 496 -10.17 14.50 -7.62
C VAL A 496 -10.58 13.33 -8.52
N THR A 497 -10.31 13.42 -9.82
CA THR A 497 -10.63 12.35 -10.79
C THR A 497 -9.41 11.50 -11.17
N ALA A 498 -8.25 11.74 -10.55
CA ALA A 498 -7.04 11.00 -10.85
C ALA A 498 -7.13 9.57 -10.28
N ASP A 499 -6.71 8.58 -11.07
CA ASP A 499 -6.57 7.22 -10.56
C ASP A 499 -5.28 7.12 -9.72
N LEU A 500 -5.44 7.36 -8.43
CA LEU A 500 -4.37 7.31 -7.44
C LEU A 500 -4.21 5.93 -6.79
N CYS A 501 -5.04 4.94 -7.12
CA CYS A 501 -4.99 3.61 -6.52
C CYS A 501 -3.59 2.98 -6.68
N GLN A 502 -2.94 3.25 -7.82
CA GLN A 502 -1.58 2.80 -8.15
C GLN A 502 -0.51 3.86 -7.90
N GLY A 503 -0.83 4.93 -7.18
CA GLY A 503 0.10 6.01 -6.88
C GLY A 503 0.27 7.05 -7.99
N CYS A 504 1.02 8.10 -7.68
CA CYS A 504 1.37 9.16 -8.63
C CYS A 504 2.06 8.62 -9.88
N VAL A 505 1.71 9.14 -11.06
CA VAL A 505 2.22 8.66 -12.36
C VAL A 505 3.75 8.62 -12.43
N ASP A 506 4.42 9.60 -11.81
CA ASP A 506 5.87 9.64 -11.70
C ASP A 506 6.33 10.46 -10.48
N GLN A 507 7.65 10.57 -10.32
CA GLN A 507 8.28 11.37 -9.26
C GLN A 507 7.91 12.86 -9.36
N ALA A 508 7.75 13.42 -10.56
CA ALA A 508 7.42 14.84 -10.73
C ALA A 508 5.98 15.15 -10.27
N ALA A 509 5.04 14.25 -10.57
CA ALA A 509 3.67 14.31 -10.07
C ALA A 509 3.63 14.16 -8.55
N TYR A 510 4.47 13.29 -7.98
CA TYR A 510 4.59 13.14 -6.52
C TYR A 510 5.14 14.40 -5.85
N ASP A 511 6.20 15.00 -6.40
CA ASP A 511 6.78 16.24 -5.89
C ASP A 511 5.82 17.43 -6.05
N ARG A 512 5.07 17.51 -7.16
CA ARG A 512 4.04 18.52 -7.39
C ARG A 512 2.90 18.39 -6.39
N TYR A 513 2.39 17.17 -6.17
CA TYR A 513 1.36 16.94 -5.16
C TYR A 513 1.84 17.41 -3.78
N CYS A 514 3.04 16.99 -3.36
CA CYS A 514 3.61 17.42 -2.09
C CYS A 514 3.81 18.94 -2.00
N HIS A 515 4.16 19.61 -3.10
CA HIS A 515 4.22 21.07 -3.17
C HIS A 515 2.84 21.68 -2.91
N MET A 516 1.81 21.23 -3.62
CA MET A 516 0.47 21.76 -3.47
C MET A 516 -0.05 21.59 -2.04
N VAL A 517 0.06 20.40 -1.44
CA VAL A 517 -0.59 20.15 -0.14
C VAL A 517 0.26 20.51 1.10
N ALA A 518 1.57 20.71 0.94
CA ALA A 518 2.46 20.99 2.06
C ALA A 518 3.56 22.02 1.77
N GLY A 519 4.10 22.06 0.56
CA GLY A 519 5.08 23.07 0.15
C GLY A 519 4.52 24.49 0.25
N LEU A 520 3.31 24.71 -0.27
CA LEU A 520 2.57 25.97 -0.16
C LEU A 520 2.28 26.36 1.30
N VAL A 521 2.10 25.39 2.20
CA VAL A 521 1.95 25.66 3.64
C VAL A 521 3.25 26.24 4.21
N GLY A 522 4.40 25.68 3.84
CA GLY A 522 5.71 26.22 4.21
C GLY A 522 5.94 27.64 3.70
N GLU A 523 5.55 27.92 2.45
CA GLU A 523 5.56 29.26 1.86
C GLU A 523 4.65 30.22 2.63
N GLY A 524 3.39 29.83 2.89
CA GLY A 524 2.42 30.65 3.61
C GLY A 524 2.90 31.03 5.00
N LEU A 525 3.42 30.06 5.76
CA LEU A 525 4.01 30.31 7.07
C LEU A 525 5.16 31.33 6.98
N SER A 526 6.08 31.14 6.03
CA SER A 526 7.23 32.04 5.82
C SER A 526 6.77 33.46 5.49
N ARG A 527 5.79 33.61 4.60
CA ARG A 527 5.22 34.90 4.19
C ARG A 527 4.53 35.59 5.37
N ILE A 528 3.79 34.87 6.21
CA ILE A 528 3.16 35.43 7.41
C ILE A 528 4.24 35.89 8.41
N PHE A 529 5.29 35.10 8.65
CA PHE A 529 6.37 35.49 9.58
C PHE A 529 7.04 36.80 9.15
N VAL A 530 7.31 36.96 7.85
CA VAL A 530 7.90 38.17 7.27
C VAL A 530 6.91 39.34 7.31
N ALA A 531 5.65 39.12 6.91
CA ALA A 531 4.61 40.17 6.89
C ALA A 531 4.32 40.72 8.29
N ARG A 532 4.44 39.89 9.33
CA ARG A 532 4.28 40.28 10.74
C ARG A 532 5.56 40.86 11.35
N GLY A 533 6.65 40.94 10.60
CA GLY A 533 7.95 41.43 11.06
C GLY A 533 8.59 40.54 12.13
N ALA A 534 8.12 39.30 12.27
CA ALA A 534 8.62 38.34 13.26
C ALA A 534 9.88 37.60 12.77
N GLU A 535 10.08 37.56 11.46
CA GLU A 535 11.33 37.14 10.80
C GLU A 535 11.63 38.09 9.62
N SER A 536 12.87 38.10 9.14
CA SER A 536 13.24 38.81 7.90
C SER A 536 13.10 37.91 6.68
N ASP A 537 13.02 38.50 5.48
CA ASP A 537 13.06 37.79 4.18
C ASP A 537 14.27 36.87 4.00
N ALA A 538 15.33 37.04 4.81
CA ALA A 538 16.47 36.14 4.89
C ALA A 538 16.09 34.67 5.17
N ILE A 539 14.95 34.36 5.78
CA ILE A 539 14.51 32.96 5.97
C ILE A 539 14.12 32.30 4.64
N CYS A 540 13.81 33.09 3.61
CA CYS A 540 13.50 32.61 2.28
C CYS A 540 14.78 32.37 1.46
N GLY A 541 14.60 31.75 0.30
CA GLY A 541 15.61 31.60 -0.72
C GLY A 541 15.78 30.16 -1.20
N GLN A 542 16.77 30.03 -2.07
CA GLN A 542 17.09 28.79 -2.74
C GLN A 542 17.89 27.85 -1.83
N GLY A 543 17.45 26.60 -1.74
CA GLY A 543 18.20 25.50 -1.12
C GLY A 543 19.12 24.78 -2.12
N GLU A 544 19.64 23.63 -1.73
CA GLU A 544 20.34 22.70 -2.63
C GLU A 544 19.38 22.17 -3.71
N ARG A 545 18.08 22.06 -3.40
CA ARG A 545 17.04 21.61 -4.34
C ARG A 545 16.40 22.76 -5.09
N VAL A 546 16.57 22.77 -6.41
CA VAL A 546 15.84 23.68 -7.30
C VAL A 546 14.53 23.05 -7.69
N TRP A 547 13.44 23.73 -7.34
CA TRP A 547 12.09 23.26 -7.61
C TRP A 547 11.47 23.97 -8.81
N PRO A 548 10.87 23.25 -9.77
CA PRO A 548 10.32 23.85 -10.99
C PRO A 548 9.06 24.71 -10.73
N PHE A 549 8.43 24.52 -9.58
CA PHE A 549 7.23 25.26 -9.15
C PHE A 549 7.57 26.48 -8.28
N CYS A 550 8.84 26.67 -7.91
CA CYS A 550 9.29 27.89 -7.24
C CYS A 550 9.87 28.89 -8.27
N PRO A 551 9.76 30.21 -8.05
CA PRO A 551 10.39 31.20 -8.93
C PRO A 551 11.90 30.95 -9.12
N ASP A 552 12.40 31.18 -10.34
CA ASP A 552 13.82 30.95 -10.68
C ASP A 552 14.70 31.79 -9.74
N PRO A 553 15.63 31.16 -8.99
CA PRO A 553 16.50 31.87 -8.05
C PRO A 553 17.36 32.97 -8.70
N LYS A 554 17.62 32.90 -10.02
CA LYS A 554 18.30 33.96 -10.76
C LYS A 554 17.46 35.23 -10.88
N THR A 555 16.14 35.08 -10.94
CA THR A 555 15.19 36.19 -11.07
C THR A 555 14.65 36.65 -9.73
N GLN A 556 14.52 35.74 -8.76
CA GLN A 556 14.04 36.01 -7.42
C GLN A 556 14.88 35.24 -6.40
N PRO A 557 16.01 35.79 -5.92
CA PRO A 557 16.90 35.12 -4.96
C PRO A 557 16.22 34.73 -3.64
N ALA A 558 15.22 35.52 -3.21
CA ALA A 558 14.35 35.23 -2.06
C ALA A 558 13.12 34.37 -2.45
N ASN A 559 13.30 33.39 -3.36
CA ASN A 559 12.25 32.44 -3.71
C ASN A 559 11.89 31.53 -2.52
N MET A 560 10.88 30.68 -2.69
CA MET A 560 10.36 29.83 -1.61
C MET A 560 10.94 28.41 -1.64
N GLY A 561 12.14 28.21 -2.23
CA GLY A 561 12.75 26.89 -2.40
C GLY A 561 12.96 26.14 -1.08
N LEU A 562 13.57 26.80 -0.09
CA LEU A 562 13.80 26.23 1.25
C LEU A 562 12.50 25.94 2.00
N ALA A 563 11.56 26.90 1.98
CA ALA A 563 10.26 26.76 2.62
C ALA A 563 9.44 25.61 2.01
N ASN A 564 9.54 25.43 0.70
CA ASN A 564 8.95 24.30 0.01
C ASN A 564 9.57 22.97 0.47
N SER A 565 10.91 22.87 0.51
CA SER A 565 11.59 21.65 0.98
C SER A 565 11.17 21.24 2.40
N MET A 566 10.92 22.22 3.29
CA MET A 566 10.37 21.98 4.63
C MET A 566 9.00 21.29 4.58
N GLY A 567 8.10 21.75 3.71
CA GLY A 567 6.77 21.17 3.52
C GLY A 567 6.83 19.76 2.91
N LEU A 568 7.61 19.60 1.83
CA LEU A 568 7.80 18.32 1.15
C LEU A 568 8.36 17.26 2.09
N PHE A 569 9.33 17.59 2.95
CA PHE A 569 9.89 16.61 3.88
C PHE A 569 8.83 16.05 4.85
N LEU A 570 7.96 16.91 5.39
CA LEU A 570 6.87 16.48 6.26
C LEU A 570 5.87 15.60 5.51
N GLN A 571 5.49 16.02 4.29
CA GLN A 571 4.49 15.32 3.50
C GLN A 571 4.97 13.95 3.02
N LYS A 572 6.19 13.87 2.49
CA LYS A 572 6.79 12.60 2.06
C LYS A 572 6.94 11.63 3.24
N CYS A 573 7.30 12.11 4.42
CA CYS A 573 7.35 11.28 5.64
C CYS A 573 5.97 10.70 6.01
N ASN A 574 4.91 11.50 5.90
CA ASN A 574 3.54 11.03 6.16
C ASN A 574 3.10 9.99 5.12
N ILE A 575 3.27 10.29 3.82
CA ILE A 575 2.93 9.39 2.71
C ILE A 575 3.67 8.04 2.81
N ILE A 576 4.95 8.04 3.21
CA ILE A 576 5.68 6.79 3.45
C ILE A 576 5.03 6.01 4.59
N ARG A 577 4.79 6.66 5.73
CA ARG A 577 4.25 6.04 6.95
C ARG A 577 2.85 5.45 6.74
N ASP A 578 2.01 6.15 5.97
CA ASP A 578 0.57 5.88 5.85
C ASP A 578 0.21 5.03 4.63
N TYR A 579 1.21 4.52 3.89
CA TYR A 579 1.06 3.65 2.70
C TYR A 579 -0.13 2.69 2.75
N LEU A 580 -0.27 1.88 3.82
CA LEU A 580 -1.33 0.88 3.91
C LEU A 580 -2.70 1.49 4.20
N GLU A 581 -2.73 2.59 4.97
CA GLU A 581 -3.96 3.31 5.28
C GLU A 581 -4.51 3.96 4.00
N ASP A 582 -3.64 4.66 3.26
CA ASP A 582 -3.96 5.25 1.96
C ASP A 582 -4.45 4.16 0.99
N TYR A 583 -3.66 3.09 0.78
CA TYR A 583 -3.99 2.06 -0.22
C TYR A 583 -5.35 1.40 0.06
N VAL A 584 -5.70 1.21 1.34
CA VAL A 584 -7.01 0.68 1.76
C VAL A 584 -8.16 1.66 1.50
N ASP A 585 -7.90 2.97 1.48
CA ASP A 585 -8.87 4.00 1.09
C ASP A 585 -8.96 4.21 -0.44
N GLY A 586 -8.32 3.36 -1.24
CA GLY A 586 -8.37 3.43 -2.69
C GLY A 586 -7.51 4.53 -3.30
N ARG A 587 -6.57 5.07 -2.52
CA ARG A 587 -5.65 6.12 -2.95
C ARG A 587 -4.23 5.79 -2.52
N SER A 588 -3.24 6.21 -3.28
CA SER A 588 -1.86 6.11 -2.86
C SER A 588 -1.07 7.22 -3.53
N TRP A 589 0.06 7.56 -2.94
CA TRP A 589 0.87 8.69 -3.41
C TRP A 589 2.28 8.25 -3.81
N TRP A 590 2.62 6.98 -3.61
CA TRP A 590 3.94 6.45 -3.97
C TRP A 590 4.14 6.55 -5.50
N PRO A 591 5.24 7.13 -5.99
CA PRO A 591 5.44 7.33 -7.42
C PRO A 591 5.64 6.00 -8.16
N GLN A 592 4.90 5.79 -9.25
CA GLN A 592 4.97 4.59 -10.10
C GLN A 592 6.37 4.37 -10.66
N THR A 593 7.10 5.44 -10.98
CA THR A 593 8.50 5.35 -11.41
C THR A 593 9.42 4.72 -10.37
N THR A 594 9.05 4.73 -9.09
CA THR A 594 9.84 4.14 -8.00
C THR A 594 9.36 2.73 -7.69
N TRP A 595 8.09 2.54 -7.37
CA TRP A 595 7.61 1.23 -6.90
C TRP A 595 7.59 0.15 -7.99
N LYS A 596 7.39 0.52 -9.28
CA LYS A 596 7.42 -0.43 -10.41
C LYS A 596 8.81 -1.04 -10.65
N LYS A 597 9.87 -0.46 -10.09
CA LYS A 597 11.22 -1.08 -10.11
C LYS A 597 11.28 -2.34 -9.26
N TYR A 598 10.36 -2.47 -8.28
CA TYR A 598 10.43 -3.46 -7.21
C TYR A 598 9.24 -4.44 -7.23
N ALA A 599 8.04 -3.98 -7.59
CA ALA A 599 6.86 -4.83 -7.68
C ALA A 599 6.91 -5.72 -8.94
N LYS A 600 6.84 -7.05 -8.76
CA LYS A 600 6.84 -8.00 -9.89
C LYS A 600 5.52 -7.99 -10.66
N THR A 601 4.42 -7.71 -9.97
CA THR A 601 3.04 -7.79 -10.47
C THR A 601 2.52 -6.44 -10.98
N ASN A 602 3.39 -5.42 -11.05
CA ASN A 602 3.02 -4.06 -11.46
C ASN A 602 1.76 -3.54 -10.73
N ASP A 603 1.58 -4.00 -9.49
CA ASP A 603 0.54 -3.57 -8.57
C ASP A 603 1.21 -3.08 -7.28
N LEU A 604 0.90 -1.85 -6.90
CA LEU A 604 1.43 -1.26 -5.68
C LEU A 604 0.98 -2.03 -4.43
N GLY A 605 -0.20 -2.65 -4.47
CA GLY A 605 -0.74 -3.50 -3.40
C GLY A 605 0.06 -4.76 -3.13
N GLU A 606 0.94 -5.19 -4.05
CA GLU A 606 1.85 -6.32 -3.87
C GLU A 606 2.58 -6.22 -2.53
N PHE A 607 3.08 -5.04 -2.18
CA PHE A 607 3.82 -4.86 -0.94
C PHE A 607 2.96 -5.01 0.31
N ALA A 608 1.62 -4.99 0.24
CA ALA A 608 0.75 -5.26 1.38
C ALA A 608 0.34 -6.75 1.51
N ARG A 609 0.50 -7.54 0.43
CA ARG A 609 0.00 -8.92 0.36
C ARG A 609 0.77 -9.89 1.27
N PRO A 610 0.08 -10.76 2.05
CA PRO A 610 0.73 -11.77 2.90
C PRO A 610 1.67 -12.76 2.16
N SER A 611 1.45 -12.98 0.87
CA SER A 611 2.27 -13.82 -0.01
C SER A 611 3.60 -13.16 -0.37
N ALA A 612 3.58 -11.88 -0.78
CA ALA A 612 4.77 -11.04 -0.99
C ALA A 612 5.64 -10.94 0.26
N HIS A 613 5.00 -11.21 1.38
CA HIS A 613 5.52 -11.21 2.71
C HIS A 613 6.28 -12.53 3.05
N GLY A 614 6.05 -13.63 2.34
CA GLY A 614 6.66 -14.93 2.66
C GLY A 614 5.91 -15.68 3.75
N ALA A 615 4.68 -15.28 4.06
CA ALA A 615 3.77 -16.05 4.90
C ALA A 615 3.46 -17.40 4.21
N GLY A 616 4.31 -18.40 4.49
CA GLY A 616 4.23 -19.71 3.86
C GLY A 616 5.57 -20.37 3.51
N LEU A 617 6.66 -19.61 3.47
CA LEU A 617 8.00 -20.13 3.14
C LEU A 617 8.80 -20.40 4.42
N CYS A 618 8.83 -21.66 4.87
CA CYS A 618 9.94 -22.16 5.70
C CYS A 618 11.15 -22.45 4.78
N LEU A 619 11.73 -21.41 4.16
CA LEU A 619 12.98 -21.59 3.42
C LEU A 619 14.18 -21.49 4.38
N PRO A 620 15.17 -22.40 4.30
CA PRO A 620 16.41 -22.31 5.05
C PRO A 620 17.34 -21.25 4.44
N MET A 621 16.95 -19.97 4.48
CA MET A 621 17.84 -18.87 4.08
C MET A 621 18.72 -18.43 5.27
N LYS A 622 19.96 -17.99 5.00
CA LYS A 622 20.85 -17.36 5.99
C LYS A 622 21.02 -15.87 5.64
N GLY A 623 21.27 -15.01 6.63
CA GLY A 623 21.48 -13.55 6.45
C GLY A 623 20.24 -12.69 6.79
N PRO A 624 20.30 -11.36 6.58
CA PRO A 624 19.20 -10.43 6.89
C PRO A 624 17.88 -10.82 6.20
N ALA A 625 17.96 -11.29 4.95
CA ALA A 625 16.82 -11.78 4.15
C ALA A 625 16.04 -12.93 4.83
N ALA A 626 16.70 -13.77 5.63
CA ALA A 626 16.06 -14.86 6.36
C ALA A 626 15.14 -14.37 7.50
N LYS A 627 15.46 -13.21 8.09
CA LYS A 627 14.61 -12.57 9.11
C LYS A 627 13.39 -11.88 8.51
N VAL A 628 13.40 -11.55 7.21
CA VAL A 628 12.30 -10.88 6.51
C VAL A 628 11.32 -11.90 5.92
N ALA A 629 11.82 -12.98 5.32
CA ALA A 629 11.00 -14.08 4.79
C ALA A 629 10.14 -14.75 5.90
N GLY A 630 10.70 -14.96 7.10
CA GLY A 630 9.95 -15.50 8.24
C GLY A 630 9.00 -14.50 8.92
N LYS A 631 8.99 -13.23 8.49
CA LYS A 631 8.20 -12.14 9.08
C LYS A 631 7.14 -11.58 8.17
N GLY A 632 7.00 -12.10 6.96
CA GLY A 632 5.98 -11.55 6.13
C GLY A 632 6.42 -10.23 5.47
N VAL A 633 7.63 -10.03 4.88
CA VAL A 633 7.95 -8.96 3.89
C VAL A 633 8.94 -9.39 2.80
N GLY A 634 8.71 -9.03 1.53
CA GLY A 634 9.62 -9.25 0.41
C GLY A 634 10.78 -8.26 0.42
N VAL A 635 11.99 -8.70 0.07
CA VAL A 635 13.19 -7.83 0.03
C VAL A 635 12.96 -6.59 -0.85
N GLN A 636 12.23 -6.77 -1.95
CA GLN A 636 11.88 -5.73 -2.91
C GLN A 636 10.99 -4.63 -2.29
N ALA A 637 10.03 -4.99 -1.43
CA ALA A 637 9.17 -4.03 -0.75
C ALA A 637 10.00 -3.10 0.17
N LEU A 638 10.91 -3.70 0.94
CA LEU A 638 11.84 -2.94 1.79
C LEU A 638 12.82 -2.08 0.96
N GLN A 639 13.29 -2.57 -0.19
CA GLN A 639 14.11 -1.76 -1.09
C GLN A 639 13.34 -0.56 -1.65
N CYS A 640 12.08 -0.74 -2.05
CA CYS A 640 11.21 0.35 -2.48
C CYS A 640 11.02 1.39 -1.36
N LEU A 641 10.69 0.93 -0.15
CA LEU A 641 10.59 1.79 1.03
C LEU A 641 11.88 2.57 1.27
N ASN A 642 13.03 1.90 1.19
CA ASN A 642 14.33 2.52 1.40
C ASN A 642 14.68 3.54 0.31
N GLU A 643 14.22 3.37 -0.93
CA GLU A 643 14.36 4.38 -1.98
C GLU A 643 13.54 5.63 -1.70
N LEU A 644 12.30 5.49 -1.21
CA LEU A 644 11.47 6.62 -0.78
C LEU A 644 12.02 7.32 0.46
N VAL A 645 12.63 6.56 1.37
CA VAL A 645 13.36 7.11 2.52
C VAL A 645 14.57 7.91 2.04
N ALA A 646 15.35 7.40 1.08
CA ALA A 646 16.47 8.14 0.50
C ALA A 646 16.00 9.47 -0.12
N ASP A 647 14.94 9.42 -0.92
CA ASP A 647 14.32 10.61 -1.53
C ASP A 647 13.92 11.67 -0.48
N SER A 648 13.35 11.24 0.65
CA SER A 648 12.98 12.14 1.74
C SER A 648 14.20 12.68 2.51
N LEU A 649 15.23 11.85 2.76
CA LEU A 649 16.44 12.26 3.48
C LEU A 649 17.22 13.35 2.74
N GLU A 650 17.16 13.36 1.40
CA GLU A 650 17.84 14.37 0.59
C GLU A 650 17.18 15.77 0.66
N LEU A 651 16.04 15.91 1.35
CA LEU A 651 15.42 17.21 1.67
C LEU A 651 15.92 17.80 2.99
N VAL A 652 16.50 16.98 3.86
CA VAL A 652 16.93 17.39 5.21
C VAL A 652 17.97 18.51 5.20
N PRO A 653 18.96 18.55 4.27
CA PRO A 653 19.89 19.68 4.18
C PRO A 653 19.20 21.04 4.05
N ASP A 654 18.20 21.15 3.18
CA ASP A 654 17.40 22.37 3.00
C ASP A 654 16.57 22.70 4.26
N CYS A 655 16.04 21.68 4.94
CA CYS A 655 15.29 21.87 6.18
C CYS A 655 16.19 22.44 7.29
N LEU A 656 17.42 21.92 7.43
CA LEU A 656 18.41 22.42 8.38
C LEU A 656 18.84 23.85 8.03
N GLU A 657 19.05 24.13 6.75
CA GLU A 657 19.40 25.46 6.27
C GLU A 657 18.29 26.48 6.57
N TYR A 658 17.03 26.15 6.28
CA TYR A 658 15.88 27.01 6.61
C TYR A 658 15.80 27.30 8.12
N LEU A 659 15.96 26.28 8.96
CA LEU A 659 15.97 26.44 10.42
C LEU A 659 17.14 27.31 10.91
N ASN A 660 18.33 27.19 10.29
CA ASN A 660 19.50 27.98 10.65
C ASN A 660 19.36 29.48 10.34
N ARG A 661 18.44 29.86 9.45
CA ARG A 661 18.20 31.27 9.10
C ARG A 661 17.22 31.97 10.05
N MET A 662 16.50 31.23 10.86
CA MET A 662 15.53 31.79 11.82
C MET A 662 16.21 32.44 13.01
N ARG A 663 15.60 33.51 13.50
CA ARG A 663 16.12 34.28 14.65
C ARG A 663 15.21 34.24 15.85
N THR A 664 13.91 34.10 15.64
CA THR A 664 12.90 34.14 16.71
C THR A 664 12.75 32.76 17.36
N PRO A 665 13.08 32.58 18.65
CA PRO A 665 13.14 31.25 19.27
C PRO A 665 11.82 30.48 19.28
N SER A 666 10.67 31.16 19.43
CA SER A 666 9.35 30.51 19.40
C SER A 666 8.97 30.04 17.99
N ILE A 667 9.31 30.81 16.95
CA ILE A 667 9.12 30.43 15.54
C ILE A 667 10.06 29.28 15.18
N TYR A 668 11.32 29.36 15.59
CA TYR A 668 12.29 28.27 15.44
C TYR A 668 11.74 26.95 16.01
N ARG A 669 11.24 26.97 17.26
CA ARG A 669 10.64 25.77 17.89
C ARG A 669 9.41 25.28 17.11
N PHE A 670 8.53 26.20 16.72
CA PHE A 670 7.34 25.87 15.93
C PHE A 670 7.70 25.12 14.64
N CYS A 671 8.73 25.58 13.92
CA CYS A 671 9.20 24.95 12.69
C CYS A 671 10.04 23.69 12.94
N ALA A 672 10.88 23.65 13.98
CA ALA A 672 11.80 22.55 14.25
C ALA A 672 11.11 21.28 14.80
N ILE A 673 10.04 21.43 15.60
CA ILE A 673 9.35 20.29 16.22
C ILE A 673 8.79 19.30 15.18
N PRO A 674 8.01 19.73 14.16
CA PRO A 674 7.55 18.82 13.11
C PRO A 674 8.69 18.17 12.34
N GLN A 675 9.75 18.92 12.05
CA GLN A 675 10.89 18.45 11.26
C GLN A 675 11.65 17.34 11.98
N VAL A 676 11.96 17.51 13.27
CA VAL A 676 12.65 16.46 14.04
C VAL A 676 11.74 15.24 14.28
N MET A 677 10.42 15.45 14.40
CA MET A 677 9.45 14.36 14.48
C MET A 677 9.35 13.57 13.18
N ALA A 678 9.39 14.25 12.03
CA ALA A 678 9.42 13.63 10.71
C ALA A 678 10.71 12.82 10.53
N MET A 679 11.87 13.37 10.89
CA MET A 679 13.14 12.62 10.87
C MET A 679 13.10 11.37 11.76
N ALA A 680 12.54 11.45 12.96
CA ALA A 680 12.39 10.30 13.85
C ALA A 680 11.40 9.25 13.30
N THR A 681 10.33 9.71 12.65
CA THR A 681 9.34 8.83 11.99
C THR A 681 9.95 8.13 10.78
N LEU A 682 10.72 8.86 9.96
CA LEU A 682 11.42 8.32 8.81
C LEU A 682 12.44 7.27 9.23
N ALA A 683 13.22 7.54 10.29
CA ALA A 683 14.15 6.55 10.87
C ALA A 683 13.44 5.31 11.44
N ALA A 684 12.22 5.46 11.96
CA ALA A 684 11.41 4.34 12.42
C ALA A 684 10.80 3.53 11.27
N CYS A 685 10.52 4.17 10.12
CA CYS A 685 10.03 3.51 8.91
C CYS A 685 11.18 2.85 8.13
N PHE A 686 12.38 3.41 8.17
CA PHE A 686 13.55 2.92 7.45
C PHE A 686 13.76 1.42 7.65
N ASP A 687 13.74 0.68 6.55
CA ASP A 687 13.96 -0.77 6.50
C ASP A 687 13.10 -1.52 7.54
N ASN A 688 11.83 -1.10 7.70
CA ASN A 688 10.90 -1.64 8.69
C ASN A 688 9.71 -2.37 8.03
N PRO A 689 9.63 -3.71 8.13
CA PRO A 689 8.56 -4.49 7.52
C PRO A 689 7.16 -4.18 8.06
N ARG A 690 7.05 -3.60 9.26
CA ARG A 690 5.75 -3.31 9.89
C ARG A 690 4.92 -2.30 9.11
N LEU A 691 5.56 -1.46 8.28
CA LEU A 691 4.89 -0.48 7.42
C LEU A 691 3.81 -1.10 6.54
N PHE A 692 4.08 -2.29 6.01
CA PHE A 692 3.20 -3.00 5.08
C PHE A 692 2.08 -3.79 5.76
N THR A 693 2.00 -3.70 7.09
CA THR A 693 1.00 -4.41 7.89
C THR A 693 0.24 -3.47 8.84
N GLY A 694 0.50 -2.18 8.76
CA GLY A 694 -0.11 -1.16 9.61
C GLY A 694 0.72 0.12 9.71
N VAL A 695 0.20 1.09 10.45
CA VAL A 695 0.82 2.42 10.62
C VAL A 695 1.91 2.36 11.68
N VAL A 696 3.16 2.67 11.30
CA VAL A 696 4.30 2.75 12.23
C VAL A 696 4.27 4.08 12.98
N LYS A 697 4.25 4.04 14.32
CA LYS A 697 4.26 5.26 15.15
C LYS A 697 5.47 5.29 16.09
N ILE A 698 6.09 6.47 16.18
CA ILE A 698 7.11 6.74 17.19
C ILE A 698 6.50 6.70 18.60
N ARG A 699 7.32 6.39 19.60
CA ARG A 699 6.89 6.32 21.00
C ARG A 699 6.52 7.70 21.53
N LYS A 700 5.44 7.81 22.31
CA LYS A 700 5.04 9.07 22.97
C LYS A 700 6.15 9.67 23.84
N GLY A 701 6.91 8.82 24.53
CA GLY A 701 8.05 9.26 25.34
C GLY A 701 9.20 9.82 24.49
N LEU A 702 9.49 9.24 23.33
CA LEU A 702 10.41 9.81 22.35
C LEU A 702 9.89 11.16 21.83
N THR A 703 8.61 11.25 21.45
CA THR A 703 7.99 12.53 21.04
C THR A 703 8.19 13.62 22.09
N ALA A 704 7.96 13.33 23.37
CA ALA A 704 8.20 14.28 24.46
C ALA A 704 9.67 14.72 24.55
N ARG A 705 10.62 13.78 24.36
CA ARG A 705 12.06 14.11 24.33
C ARG A 705 12.47 14.97 23.14
N LEU A 706 11.88 14.73 21.98
CA LEU A 706 12.12 15.54 20.77
C LEU A 706 11.65 16.98 21.02
N ILE A 707 10.42 17.15 21.51
CA ILE A 707 9.85 18.46 21.83
C ILE A 707 10.70 19.18 22.88
N ILE A 708 11.03 18.54 24.00
CA ILE A 708 11.89 19.15 25.03
C ILE A 708 13.27 19.50 24.46
N GLY A 709 13.83 18.65 23.60
CA GLY A 709 15.09 18.94 22.92
C GLY A 709 15.04 20.23 22.11
N THR A 710 13.92 20.56 21.45
CA THR A 710 13.79 21.83 20.73
C THR A 710 13.77 23.05 21.65
N ILE A 711 13.32 22.90 22.91
CA ILE A 711 13.35 23.96 23.93
C ILE A 711 14.80 24.26 24.35
N ASP A 712 15.67 23.24 24.36
CA ASP A 712 17.08 23.39 24.70
C ASP A 712 17.89 24.15 23.60
N GLY A 713 17.29 24.39 22.43
CA GLY A 713 17.84 25.23 21.35
C GLY A 713 18.36 24.47 20.13
N PRO A 714 18.94 25.19 19.14
CA PRO A 714 19.36 24.63 17.85
C PRO A 714 20.36 23.47 17.94
N ASP A 715 21.30 23.52 18.90
CA ASP A 715 22.29 22.46 19.10
C ASP A 715 21.65 21.10 19.41
N ALA A 716 20.54 21.11 20.16
CA ALA A 716 19.82 19.90 20.52
C ALA A 716 18.99 19.36 19.34
N VAL A 717 18.49 20.23 18.46
CA VAL A 717 17.83 19.84 17.21
C VAL A 717 18.86 19.20 16.26
N ALA A 718 19.99 19.86 16.03
CA ALA A 718 21.10 19.33 15.23
C ALA A 718 21.58 17.97 15.75
N TRP A 719 21.73 17.83 17.07
CA TRP A 719 22.07 16.55 17.71
C TRP A 719 21.06 15.44 17.38
N TRP A 720 19.75 15.71 17.40
CA TRP A 720 18.74 14.70 17.06
C TRP A 720 18.81 14.28 15.60
N PHE A 721 18.94 15.24 14.67
CA PHE A 721 19.11 14.93 13.24
C PHE A 721 20.36 14.09 12.99
N GLY A 722 21.50 14.51 13.56
CA GLY A 722 22.76 13.77 13.45
C GLY A 722 22.68 12.38 14.07
N ARG A 723 22.08 12.25 15.26
CA ARG A 723 21.92 10.97 15.95
C ARG A 723 21.06 9.98 15.17
N LEU A 724 19.92 10.44 14.64
CA LEU A 724 19.02 9.59 13.85
C LEU A 724 19.67 9.16 12.53
N ALA A 725 20.40 10.06 11.87
CA ALA A 725 21.19 9.73 10.68
C ALA A 725 22.30 8.71 10.98
N GLN A 726 23.02 8.85 12.10
CA GLN A 726 24.03 7.89 12.56
C GLN A 726 23.42 6.51 12.87
N ASP A 727 22.26 6.46 13.50
CA ASP A 727 21.57 5.19 13.78
C ASP A 727 21.19 4.46 12.48
N MET A 728 20.80 5.19 11.42
CA MET A 728 20.55 4.61 10.08
C MET A 728 21.85 4.17 9.38
N LEU A 729 22.92 4.97 9.45
CA LEU A 729 24.25 4.59 8.93
C LEU A 729 24.76 3.30 9.57
N ALA A 730 24.67 3.19 10.90
CA ALA A 730 25.09 1.99 11.61
C ALA A 730 24.32 0.73 11.15
N ARG A 731 23.04 0.86 10.80
CA ARG A 731 22.24 -0.23 10.21
C ARG A 731 22.68 -0.61 8.79
N LEU A 732 23.08 0.38 7.98
CA LEU A 732 23.62 0.16 6.64
C LEU A 732 25.01 -0.50 6.69
N ASP A 733 25.88 -0.04 7.58
CA ASP A 733 27.28 -0.49 7.66
C ASP A 733 27.42 -1.86 8.34
N SER A 734 26.50 -2.20 9.25
CA SER A 734 26.44 -3.55 9.83
C SER A 734 25.88 -4.62 8.88
N GLY A 735 25.41 -4.23 7.68
CA GLY A 735 24.73 -5.13 6.75
C GLY A 735 23.37 -5.61 7.25
N ALA A 736 22.81 -4.98 8.29
CA ALA A 736 21.51 -5.36 8.86
C ALA A 736 20.33 -4.91 7.97
N CYS A 737 20.54 -3.93 7.11
CA CYS A 737 19.57 -3.40 6.14
C CYS A 737 19.59 -4.18 4.83
N VAL A 738 18.42 -4.45 4.24
CA VAL A 738 18.36 -5.20 2.96
C VAL A 738 18.90 -4.41 1.76
N SER A 739 19.00 -3.09 1.90
CA SER A 739 19.50 -2.17 0.88
C SER A 739 20.92 -1.68 1.19
N ALA A 740 21.69 -2.41 1.99
CA ALA A 740 23.03 -2.00 2.40
C ALA A 740 24.03 -1.93 1.22
N GLU A 741 23.84 -2.73 0.18
CA GLU A 741 24.74 -2.81 -0.98
C GLU A 741 24.15 -2.15 -2.23
N GLY A 742 25.02 -1.82 -3.19
CA GLY A 742 24.66 -1.23 -4.47
C GLY A 742 24.28 0.25 -4.40
N ALA A 743 23.80 0.78 -5.53
CA ALA A 743 23.56 2.21 -5.72
C ALA A 743 22.56 2.80 -4.70
N LEU A 744 21.56 2.04 -4.29
CA LEU A 744 20.60 2.49 -3.27
C LEU A 744 21.27 2.63 -1.89
N GLY A 745 22.10 1.67 -1.49
CA GLY A 745 22.87 1.74 -0.25
C GLY A 745 23.82 2.93 -0.24
N ASP A 746 24.50 3.19 -1.37
CA ASP A 746 25.39 4.33 -1.51
C ASP A 746 24.64 5.68 -1.44
N ARG A 747 23.47 5.77 -2.08
CA ARG A 747 22.58 6.95 -1.99
C ARG A 747 22.15 7.22 -0.54
N LEU A 748 21.71 6.19 0.17
CA LEU A 748 21.32 6.29 1.59
C LEU A 748 22.48 6.71 2.50
N ARG A 749 23.67 6.11 2.30
CA ARG A 749 24.88 6.51 3.04
C ARG A 749 25.26 7.95 2.75
N ALA A 750 25.23 8.37 1.50
CA ALA A 750 25.54 9.74 1.10
C ALA A 750 24.60 10.75 1.78
N ALA A 751 23.28 10.49 1.74
CA ALA A 751 22.28 11.34 2.39
C ALA A 751 22.48 11.40 3.91
N CYS A 752 22.64 10.26 4.59
CA CYS A 752 22.84 10.25 6.05
C CYS A 752 24.16 10.88 6.47
N ALA A 753 25.26 10.61 5.75
CA ALA A 753 26.57 11.20 6.03
C ALA A 753 26.58 12.71 5.78
N ARG A 754 25.77 13.20 4.83
CA ARG A 754 25.57 14.64 4.61
C ARG A 754 24.89 15.28 5.81
N ILE A 755 23.81 14.69 6.32
CA ILE A 755 23.10 15.18 7.51
C ILE A 755 24.03 15.18 8.73
N GLU A 756 24.79 14.11 8.93
CA GLU A 756 25.77 14.03 10.03
C GLU A 756 26.81 15.15 9.93
N ARG A 757 27.37 15.39 8.73
CA ARG A 757 28.36 16.45 8.51
C ARG A 757 27.81 17.84 8.81
N LEU A 758 26.59 18.13 8.38
CA LEU A 758 25.93 19.42 8.61
C LEU A 758 25.63 19.67 10.09
N THR A 759 25.36 18.60 10.85
CA THR A 759 24.97 18.69 12.26
C THR A 759 26.13 18.54 13.24
N ARG A 760 27.28 18.00 12.82
CA ARG A 760 28.40 17.61 13.69
C ARG A 760 28.90 18.72 14.63
N ALA A 761 29.08 19.94 14.12
CA ALA A 761 29.62 21.04 14.92
C ALA A 761 28.67 21.40 16.08
N GLN A 762 27.40 21.70 15.76
CA GLN A 762 26.36 22.01 16.73
C GLN A 762 26.04 20.83 17.67
N ALA A 763 26.06 19.59 17.15
CA ALA A 763 25.80 18.39 17.94
C ALA A 763 26.90 18.13 18.99
N GLY A 764 28.17 18.39 18.67
CA GLY A 764 29.29 18.26 19.60
C GLY A 764 29.19 19.21 20.80
N GLU A 765 28.71 20.44 20.56
CA GLU A 765 28.45 21.40 21.63
C GLU A 765 27.30 20.96 22.56
N CYS A 766 26.23 20.38 22.00
CA CYS A 766 25.13 19.79 22.77
C CYS A 766 25.59 18.62 23.64
N GLU A 767 26.40 17.71 23.08
CA GLU A 767 26.92 16.54 23.80
C GLU A 767 27.86 16.94 24.94
N ALA A 768 28.69 17.97 24.75
CA ALA A 768 29.49 18.56 25.82
C ALA A 768 28.61 19.14 26.94
N LYS A 769 27.60 19.95 26.60
CA LYS A 769 26.62 20.52 27.56
C LYS A 769 25.84 19.44 28.31
N ARG A 770 25.46 18.35 27.62
CA ARG A 770 24.74 17.20 28.22
C ARG A 770 25.63 16.34 29.10
N THR A 771 26.90 16.13 28.74
CA THR A 771 27.87 15.41 29.56
C THR A 771 28.14 16.19 30.86
N GLN A 772 28.28 17.51 30.77
CA GLN A 772 28.45 18.40 31.92
C GLN A 772 27.20 18.41 32.84
N LYS A 773 25.99 18.47 32.27
CA LYS A 773 24.73 18.35 33.03
C LYS A 773 24.50 16.94 33.60
N GLY A 774 24.87 15.89 32.87
CA GLY A 774 24.75 14.49 33.27
C GLY A 774 25.64 14.14 34.46
N LEU A 775 26.87 14.66 34.50
CA LEU A 775 27.76 14.58 35.66
C LEU A 775 27.16 15.27 36.89
N ALA A 776 26.50 16.42 36.71
CA ALA A 776 25.82 17.13 37.81
C ALA A 776 24.56 16.40 38.32
N VAL A 777 23.78 15.77 37.43
CA VAL A 777 22.58 14.98 37.77
C VAL A 777 22.95 13.64 38.41
N CYS A 778 23.97 12.94 37.92
CA CYS A 778 24.54 11.79 38.61
C CYS A 778 25.10 12.19 39.98
N GLY A 779 25.79 13.33 40.09
CA GLY A 779 26.23 13.85 41.38
C GLY A 779 25.08 14.08 42.37
N THR A 780 23.97 14.65 41.92
CA THR A 780 22.78 14.92 42.77
C THR A 780 21.97 13.66 43.09
N LEU A 781 21.84 12.71 42.16
CA LEU A 781 21.17 11.42 42.42
C LEU A 781 22.02 10.54 43.35
N THR A 782 23.35 10.55 43.22
CA THR A 782 24.25 9.85 44.15
C THR A 782 24.22 10.50 45.53
N LEU A 783 24.15 11.83 45.61
CA LEU A 783 23.99 12.57 46.87
C LEU A 783 22.62 12.31 47.52
N ALA A 784 21.54 12.28 46.74
CA ALA A 784 20.19 11.97 47.22
C ALA A 784 20.06 10.51 47.69
N ALA A 785 20.69 9.57 46.99
CA ALA A 785 20.79 8.17 47.42
C ALA A 785 21.63 8.02 48.68
N ALA A 786 22.76 8.75 48.80
CA ALA A 786 23.59 8.77 50.00
C ALA A 786 22.86 9.38 51.22
N VAL A 787 22.08 10.46 51.01
CA VAL A 787 21.22 11.07 52.04
C VAL A 787 20.09 10.12 52.44
N ALA A 788 19.46 9.42 51.50
CA ALA A 788 18.43 8.43 51.78
C ALA A 788 18.98 7.22 52.57
N VAL A 789 20.20 6.78 52.27
CA VAL A 789 20.90 5.71 53.02
C VAL A 789 21.31 6.20 54.42
N ALA A 790 21.80 7.45 54.56
CA ALA A 790 22.14 8.04 55.85
C ALA A 790 20.90 8.24 56.75
N LEU A 791 19.76 8.63 56.17
CA LEU A 791 18.47 8.72 56.86
C LEU A 791 17.90 7.35 57.25
N ALA A 792 18.17 6.30 56.46
CA ALA A 792 17.80 4.93 56.79
C ALA A 792 18.71 4.29 57.86
N GLN A 793 19.98 4.71 57.95
CA GLN A 793 20.94 4.24 58.97
C GLN A 793 20.86 5.04 60.28
N GLY A 794 20.24 6.23 60.27
CA GLY A 794 20.10 7.11 61.42
C GLY A 794 18.84 6.93 62.26
N ARG A 795 18.41 5.69 62.56
CA ARG A 795 17.39 5.40 63.59
C ARG A 795 17.44 3.93 64.02
N THR A 796 18.29 3.63 64.99
CA THR A 796 17.99 2.80 66.18
C THR A 796 19.27 2.60 67.00
N LEU A 797 19.47 3.41 68.04
CA LEU A 797 20.17 2.98 69.24
C LEU A 797 19.31 3.44 70.42
N GLY A 798 18.61 2.48 70.99
CA GLY A 798 17.57 2.67 71.98
C GLY A 798 18.07 3.02 73.37
N ALA A 799 17.10 3.35 74.21
CA ALA A 799 17.21 3.59 75.64
C ALA A 799 18.05 2.53 76.37
N ARG A 800 18.97 3.02 77.20
CA ARG A 800 19.04 2.67 78.62
C ARG A 800 19.07 3.95 79.43
#